data_AF-A0A452S552-F1
#
_entry.id   AF-A0A452S552-F1
#
_cell.length_a   1.000
_cell.length_b   1.000
_cell.length_c   1.000
_cell.angle_alpha   90.00
_cell.angle_beta   90.00
_cell.angle_gamma   90.00
#
_symmetry.space_group_name_H-M   'P 1'
#
loop_
_entity.id
_entity.type
_entity.pdbx_description
1 polymer ?
#
loop_
_entity_poly.entity_id
_entity_poly.type
_entity_poly.pdbx_seq_one_letter_code
_entity_poly.pdbx_strand_id
1 'polypeptide(L)'
;MSRGSIEIPLRDTDEVIELDFDQLPEGDEVISILKQEHTQLHIWIALALEYYKQGKTEEFVKLLEAARIDGNLDYRDHEKDQMTCLDTLAAYYVQQARKEKNKDNKKDLITQATLLYTMADKIIMYDQNHLLGRACFCLLEGDKMDQADAQFHFVLNQSPNNIPALLGKACISFNKKDYRGALAYYKKALRTNPGCPAEVRLGMGHCFVKLNKLEKARLAFSRALELNSKCVGALVGLAVLELNNKEADSIKNGVQLLSRAYTIDPSNPMVLNHLANHFFFKKDYSKVQHLALHAFHNTEVEAMQAESCYQLARSFHVQEDYDQAFQYYYQATQFASSSFVLPFFGLGQMYIYRGDKENASQCFEKVLKAYPNNYETMKILGSLYAASEDQEKRDIAKGHLKKVTEQYPDDVEAWIELAQILEQTDIQGALSAYGTATRILQEKVQADVPPEILNNVGALHFRLGNLGEAKKYFLASLDRAKAEAEHDEHYYNAISVTTSYNLARLYEAMCEFHEAEKLYKNILREHPNYVDCYLRLGAMARDKGNFYEASDWFKEALQINQDHPDAWSLIGNLHLAKQEWGPGQKKFERILKQPSTQSDTYSMLALGNVWLQTLHQPTRDREKEKRHQDRALAIYKQVLRNDAKNLYAANGIGAVLAHKGYFREARDVFAQVREATADISDVWLNLAHIYVEQKQYISAVQMYENCLRKFYKHQNTEVVLYLARALFKCGKLQECKQTLLKARHVAPSDTVLMFNVALVLQRLATSVLKDEKSNLKEVLNAVKELELAHRYFSYLSKVGDKMRFDLALAATEARQCSDLLSQAQYHVARARKQDEEERELRAKQEQEKELLRQKLLKEQEEKRLREKEEQKKLLEQRAQYVEKTKNILMFTGETEATKEKKRGGGGGRRSKKGGEFDEFVNDDTDDDLPISKKKKRRKGSGSEQEGEEDEGGERKKKKRRRYYQCPKPERLPPSMKGKIKSKAIISSSDDSSDEDKLKIADEGEAGSPRRPPRKRRPSGSEQSDNESVQSGRSRSGGSDMDSRPASPSAESDHDSERGSDNEGSGQGSGNESEPEGSNNEASDRGSEHGSDDSD
;
A
#
# COMPACT_ATOMS: atom_id res chain seq x y z
N MET A 1 -38.74 -74.16 8.13
CA MET A 1 -38.97 -75.38 7.33
C MET A 1 -39.19 -74.91 5.91
N SER A 2 -38.35 -75.33 4.98
CA SER A 2 -38.64 -75.20 3.55
C SER A 2 -39.56 -76.34 3.16
N ARG A 3 -40.73 -76.05 2.59
CA ARG A 3 -41.35 -76.99 1.65
C ARG A 3 -40.42 -77.08 0.43
N GLY A 4 -40.15 -78.29 -0.04
CA GLY A 4 -39.32 -78.54 -1.23
C GLY A 4 -40.10 -78.39 -2.54
N SER A 5 -41.41 -78.60 -2.46
CA SER A 5 -42.40 -78.46 -3.53
C SER A 5 -43.43 -77.37 -3.20
N ILE A 6 -44.14 -76.85 -4.20
CA ILE A 6 -45.54 -76.39 -3.98
C ILE A 6 -46.53 -77.45 -4.43
N GLU A 7 -47.71 -77.41 -3.83
CA GLU A 7 -48.92 -78.10 -4.28
C GLU A 7 -49.74 -77.11 -5.12
N ILE A 8 -49.99 -77.43 -6.40
CA ILE A 8 -50.91 -76.69 -7.28
C ILE A 8 -52.24 -77.46 -7.33
N PRO A 9 -53.36 -76.90 -6.81
CA PRO A 9 -54.67 -77.56 -6.90
C PRO A 9 -55.17 -77.66 -8.34
N LEU A 10 -55.66 -78.83 -8.73
CA LEU A 10 -56.40 -79.03 -9.97
C LEU A 10 -57.86 -78.57 -9.82
N ARG A 11 -58.49 -78.22 -10.95
CA ARG A 11 -59.85 -77.65 -10.98
C ARG A 11 -60.96 -78.64 -10.63
N ASP A 12 -60.86 -79.87 -11.13
CA ASP A 12 -61.96 -80.85 -11.18
C ASP A 12 -61.74 -82.07 -10.24
N THR A 13 -60.66 -82.10 -9.46
CA THR A 13 -60.27 -83.24 -8.59
C THR A 13 -59.59 -82.78 -7.30
N ASP A 14 -59.68 -83.59 -6.23
CA ASP A 14 -58.94 -83.39 -4.97
C ASP A 14 -57.40 -83.64 -5.10
N GLU A 15 -56.90 -83.91 -6.31
CA GLU A 15 -55.47 -84.13 -6.58
C GLU A 15 -54.71 -82.81 -6.81
N VAL A 16 -53.44 -82.80 -6.42
CA VAL A 16 -52.54 -81.64 -6.53
C VAL A 16 -51.32 -82.00 -7.36
N ILE A 17 -50.89 -81.09 -8.25
CA ILE A 17 -49.59 -81.19 -8.91
C ILE A 17 -48.53 -80.69 -7.92
N GLU A 18 -47.65 -81.58 -7.45
CA GLU A 18 -46.45 -81.17 -6.72
C GLU A 18 -45.33 -80.77 -7.69
N LEU A 19 -44.77 -79.56 -7.52
CA LEU A 19 -43.70 -79.00 -8.35
C LEU A 19 -42.48 -78.69 -7.48
N ASP A 20 -41.39 -79.46 -7.68
CA ASP A 20 -40.13 -79.35 -6.92
C ASP A 20 -39.32 -78.09 -7.27
N PHE A 21 -38.94 -77.33 -6.25
CA PHE A 21 -38.17 -76.08 -6.38
C PHE A 21 -36.72 -76.25 -6.83
N ASP A 22 -36.19 -77.48 -6.84
CA ASP A 22 -34.86 -77.77 -7.37
C ASP A 22 -34.87 -77.97 -8.91
N GLN A 23 -36.03 -78.22 -9.52
CA GLN A 23 -36.17 -78.51 -10.97
C GLN A 23 -37.37 -77.78 -11.62
N LEU A 24 -37.51 -76.48 -11.36
CA LEU A 24 -38.53 -75.63 -11.97
C LEU A 24 -38.47 -75.62 -13.52
N PRO A 25 -39.59 -75.89 -14.23
CA PRO A 25 -39.69 -75.89 -15.70
C PRO A 25 -39.43 -74.51 -16.36
N GLU A 26 -39.65 -74.44 -17.67
CA GLU A 26 -39.62 -73.18 -18.41
C GLU A 26 -40.89 -72.34 -18.14
N GLY A 27 -40.75 -71.01 -18.11
CA GLY A 27 -41.83 -70.13 -17.63
C GLY A 27 -43.13 -70.22 -18.44
N ASP A 28 -43.04 -70.39 -19.75
CA ASP A 28 -44.21 -70.47 -20.63
C ASP A 28 -45.07 -71.74 -20.37
N GLU A 29 -44.44 -72.84 -19.96
CA GLU A 29 -45.14 -74.08 -19.57
C GLU A 29 -45.87 -73.89 -18.23
N VAL A 30 -45.21 -73.27 -17.25
CA VAL A 30 -45.80 -72.95 -15.94
C VAL A 30 -46.95 -71.95 -16.08
N ILE A 31 -46.80 -70.89 -16.87
CA ILE A 31 -47.88 -69.92 -17.18
C ILE A 31 -49.07 -70.66 -17.81
N SER A 32 -48.83 -71.60 -18.72
CA SER A 32 -49.89 -72.39 -19.36
C SER A 32 -50.66 -73.26 -18.36
N ILE A 33 -49.97 -73.99 -17.47
CA ILE A 33 -50.58 -74.83 -16.43
C ILE A 33 -51.40 -73.98 -15.46
N LEU A 34 -50.80 -72.93 -14.88
CA LEU A 34 -51.45 -72.07 -13.89
C LEU A 34 -52.71 -71.38 -14.44
N LYS A 35 -52.73 -71.09 -15.75
CA LYS A 35 -53.86 -70.50 -16.47
C LYS A 35 -54.96 -71.51 -16.78
N GLN A 36 -54.63 -72.74 -17.20
CA GLN A 36 -55.60 -73.80 -17.48
C GLN A 36 -56.40 -74.17 -16.22
N GLU A 37 -55.72 -74.28 -15.07
CA GLU A 37 -56.34 -74.63 -13.78
C GLU A 37 -56.96 -73.43 -13.04
N HIS A 38 -56.84 -72.19 -13.56
CA HIS A 38 -57.33 -70.95 -12.93
C HIS A 38 -56.89 -70.78 -11.45
N THR A 39 -55.61 -71.05 -11.22
CA THR A 39 -54.97 -71.05 -9.89
C THR A 39 -55.04 -69.69 -9.16
N GLN A 40 -55.01 -69.73 -7.83
CA GLN A 40 -55.01 -68.53 -6.98
C GLN A 40 -53.69 -67.77 -7.07
N LEU A 41 -53.76 -66.43 -7.00
CA LEU A 41 -52.64 -65.55 -7.34
C LEU A 41 -51.43 -65.67 -6.39
N HIS A 42 -51.64 -66.01 -5.11
CA HIS A 42 -50.54 -66.30 -4.19
C HIS A 42 -49.61 -67.43 -4.67
N ILE A 43 -50.11 -68.38 -5.48
CA ILE A 43 -49.32 -69.48 -6.05
C ILE A 43 -48.38 -68.96 -7.16
N TRP A 44 -48.86 -68.03 -8.00
CA TRP A 44 -48.04 -67.34 -9.00
C TRP A 44 -46.90 -66.55 -8.34
N ILE A 45 -47.21 -65.80 -7.27
CA ILE A 45 -46.22 -65.04 -6.49
C ILE A 45 -45.20 -65.98 -5.83
N ALA A 46 -45.64 -67.09 -5.26
CA ALA A 46 -44.76 -68.07 -4.64
C ALA A 46 -43.77 -68.66 -5.66
N LEU A 47 -44.26 -69.16 -6.79
CA LEU A 47 -43.42 -69.67 -7.89
C LEU A 47 -42.42 -68.62 -8.38
N ALA A 48 -42.88 -67.39 -8.60
CA ALA A 48 -42.02 -66.28 -9.00
C ALA A 48 -40.86 -66.08 -7.99
N LEU A 49 -41.16 -66.03 -6.68
CA LEU A 49 -40.13 -65.87 -5.66
C LEU A 49 -39.11 -67.02 -5.61
N GLU A 50 -39.46 -68.24 -6.04
CA GLU A 50 -38.49 -69.33 -6.20
C GLU A 50 -37.67 -69.22 -7.49
N TYR A 51 -38.27 -68.86 -8.63
CA TYR A 51 -37.53 -68.50 -9.86
C TYR A 51 -36.50 -67.39 -9.58
N TYR A 52 -36.87 -66.39 -8.79
CA TYR A 52 -35.97 -65.32 -8.35
C TYR A 52 -34.84 -65.83 -7.44
N LYS A 53 -35.10 -66.78 -6.55
CA LYS A 53 -34.07 -67.42 -5.70
C LYS A 53 -33.10 -68.30 -6.50
N GLN A 54 -33.56 -68.97 -7.56
CA GLN A 54 -32.68 -69.65 -8.52
C GLN A 54 -31.85 -68.66 -9.38
N GLY A 55 -32.26 -67.39 -9.45
CA GLY A 55 -31.63 -66.37 -10.30
C GLY A 55 -32.14 -66.35 -11.75
N LYS A 56 -33.23 -67.06 -12.06
CA LYS A 56 -33.94 -67.02 -13.36
C LYS A 56 -34.79 -65.73 -13.44
N THR A 57 -34.14 -64.58 -13.65
CA THR A 57 -34.81 -63.27 -13.51
C THR A 57 -35.76 -62.88 -14.64
N GLU A 58 -35.55 -63.38 -15.87
CA GLU A 58 -36.48 -63.12 -16.98
C GLU A 58 -37.81 -63.85 -16.78
N GLU A 59 -37.76 -65.14 -16.42
CA GLU A 59 -38.95 -65.94 -16.16
C GLU A 59 -39.75 -65.41 -14.95
N PHE A 60 -39.05 -64.85 -13.94
CA PHE A 60 -39.67 -64.12 -12.84
C PHE A 60 -40.53 -62.93 -13.32
N VAL A 61 -40.02 -62.13 -14.27
CA VAL A 61 -40.74 -60.99 -14.84
C VAL A 61 -41.91 -61.46 -15.70
N LYS A 62 -41.68 -62.42 -16.62
CA LYS A 62 -42.74 -63.00 -17.46
C LYS A 62 -43.92 -63.51 -16.63
N LEU A 63 -43.63 -64.29 -15.58
CA LEU A 63 -44.64 -64.92 -14.74
C LEU A 63 -45.49 -63.87 -13.99
N LEU A 64 -44.90 -62.77 -13.50
CA LEU A 64 -45.63 -61.69 -12.83
C LEU A 64 -46.37 -60.75 -13.80
N GLU A 65 -45.81 -60.47 -14.98
CA GLU A 65 -46.49 -59.72 -16.05
C GLU A 65 -47.72 -60.49 -16.56
N ALA A 66 -47.61 -61.83 -16.70
CA ALA A 66 -48.73 -62.72 -17.04
C ALA A 66 -49.76 -62.79 -15.89
N ALA A 67 -49.31 -62.95 -14.64
CA ALA A 67 -50.19 -62.99 -13.45
C ALA A 67 -51.08 -61.75 -13.33
N ARG A 68 -50.59 -60.57 -13.75
CA ARG A 68 -51.37 -59.31 -13.77
C ARG A 68 -52.56 -59.35 -14.73
N ILE A 69 -52.50 -60.15 -15.80
CA ILE A 69 -53.47 -60.19 -16.92
C ILE A 69 -54.39 -61.42 -16.81
N ASP A 70 -53.80 -62.60 -16.57
CA ASP A 70 -54.46 -63.90 -16.62
C ASP A 70 -54.76 -64.50 -15.23
N GLY A 71 -54.35 -63.82 -14.16
CA GLY A 71 -54.61 -64.27 -12.79
C GLY A 71 -56.11 -64.38 -12.49
N ASN A 72 -56.52 -65.47 -11.85
CA ASN A 72 -57.89 -65.60 -11.35
C ASN A 72 -58.15 -64.54 -10.26
N LEU A 73 -59.30 -63.87 -10.31
CA LEU A 73 -59.70 -62.81 -9.37
C LEU A 73 -60.88 -63.23 -8.45
N ASP A 74 -61.49 -64.39 -8.68
CA ASP A 74 -62.77 -64.77 -8.03
C ASP A 74 -62.58 -65.44 -6.65
N TYR A 75 -61.91 -64.74 -5.73
CA TYR A 75 -61.74 -65.15 -4.32
C TYR A 75 -61.60 -63.93 -3.39
N ARG A 76 -61.79 -64.12 -2.07
CA ARG A 76 -62.03 -63.02 -1.13
C ARG A 76 -60.86 -62.04 -0.91
N ASP A 77 -59.62 -62.50 -1.04
CA ASP A 77 -58.42 -61.68 -0.76
C ASP A 77 -57.69 -61.22 -2.05
N HIS A 78 -58.33 -61.34 -3.22
CA HIS A 78 -57.68 -61.09 -4.52
C HIS A 78 -57.06 -59.69 -4.67
N GLU A 79 -57.69 -58.64 -4.11
CA GLU A 79 -57.14 -57.28 -4.13
C GLU A 79 -55.78 -57.20 -3.40
N LYS A 80 -55.60 -58.00 -2.35
CA LYS A 80 -54.38 -58.03 -1.55
C LYS A 80 -53.22 -58.69 -2.30
N ASP A 81 -53.50 -59.81 -2.97
CA ASP A 81 -52.49 -60.50 -3.78
C ASP A 81 -52.21 -59.75 -5.09
N GLN A 82 -53.20 -59.13 -5.72
CA GLN A 82 -53.00 -58.30 -6.92
C GLN A 82 -52.09 -57.10 -6.62
N MET A 83 -52.25 -56.48 -5.44
CA MET A 83 -51.34 -55.44 -4.95
C MET A 83 -49.91 -55.98 -4.72
N THR A 84 -49.73 -57.19 -4.15
CA THR A 84 -48.38 -57.74 -3.94
C THR A 84 -47.69 -58.22 -5.23
N CYS A 85 -48.44 -58.68 -6.24
CA CYS A 85 -47.95 -58.87 -7.62
C CYS A 85 -47.36 -57.56 -8.18
N LEU A 86 -48.15 -56.48 -8.14
CA LEU A 86 -47.73 -55.17 -8.65
C LEU A 86 -46.52 -54.62 -7.89
N ASP A 87 -46.49 -54.75 -6.56
CA ASP A 87 -45.37 -54.29 -5.72
C ASP A 87 -44.08 -55.09 -5.93
N THR A 88 -44.17 -56.42 -6.09
CA THR A 88 -42.97 -57.26 -6.30
C THR A 88 -42.35 -57.02 -7.67
N LEU A 89 -43.18 -56.84 -8.70
CA LEU A 89 -42.76 -56.47 -10.05
C LEU A 89 -42.18 -55.05 -10.11
N ALA A 90 -42.84 -54.06 -9.48
CA ALA A 90 -42.34 -52.69 -9.39
C ALA A 90 -41.02 -52.60 -8.60
N ALA A 91 -40.91 -53.34 -7.49
CA ALA A 91 -39.68 -53.46 -6.71
C ALA A 91 -38.54 -54.14 -7.49
N TYR A 92 -38.87 -55.07 -8.39
CA TYR A 92 -37.89 -55.70 -9.27
C TYR A 92 -37.35 -54.72 -10.32
N TYR A 93 -38.21 -54.02 -11.08
CA TYR A 93 -37.74 -53.01 -12.05
C TYR A 93 -36.93 -51.91 -11.34
N VAL A 94 -37.28 -51.56 -10.10
CA VAL A 94 -36.48 -50.70 -9.21
C VAL A 94 -35.07 -51.25 -8.92
N GLN A 95 -34.91 -52.56 -8.73
CA GLN A 95 -33.60 -53.17 -8.52
C GLN A 95 -32.83 -53.36 -9.83
N GLN A 96 -33.50 -53.51 -10.96
CA GLN A 96 -32.91 -53.53 -12.29
C GLN A 96 -32.37 -52.15 -12.68
N ALA A 97 -33.15 -51.08 -12.48
CA ALA A 97 -32.77 -49.68 -12.71
C ALA A 97 -31.57 -49.18 -11.84
N ARG A 98 -31.20 -49.93 -10.79
CA ARG A 98 -29.96 -49.71 -10.00
C ARG A 98 -28.73 -50.37 -10.62
N LYS A 99 -28.90 -51.40 -11.45
CA LYS A 99 -27.82 -52.14 -12.14
C LYS A 99 -27.63 -51.66 -13.58
N GLU A 100 -28.70 -51.17 -14.20
CA GLU A 100 -28.72 -50.71 -15.58
C GLU A 100 -27.81 -49.50 -15.80
N LYS A 101 -27.01 -49.56 -16.88
CA LYS A 101 -26.00 -48.56 -17.22
C LYS A 101 -26.48 -47.56 -18.27
N ASN A 102 -27.39 -47.95 -19.18
CA ASN A 102 -27.90 -47.01 -20.17
C ASN A 102 -28.91 -46.05 -19.52
N LYS A 103 -28.75 -44.74 -19.77
CA LYS A 103 -29.58 -43.69 -19.17
C LYS A 103 -31.04 -43.80 -19.59
N ASP A 104 -31.30 -44.23 -20.82
CA ASP A 104 -32.65 -44.29 -21.37
C ASP A 104 -33.35 -45.58 -20.92
N ASN A 105 -32.72 -46.76 -21.05
CA ASN A 105 -33.21 -48.00 -20.44
C ASN A 105 -33.55 -47.82 -18.94
N LYS A 106 -32.70 -47.08 -18.20
CA LYS A 106 -32.92 -46.79 -16.79
C LYS A 106 -34.14 -45.90 -16.54
N LYS A 107 -34.37 -44.89 -17.38
CA LYS A 107 -35.62 -44.09 -17.33
C LYS A 107 -36.82 -44.98 -17.62
N ASP A 108 -36.74 -45.84 -18.64
CA ASP A 108 -37.85 -46.70 -19.04
C ASP A 108 -38.26 -47.65 -17.90
N LEU A 109 -37.29 -48.33 -17.28
CA LEU A 109 -37.51 -49.16 -16.08
C LEU A 109 -38.08 -48.35 -14.90
N ILE A 110 -37.63 -47.11 -14.71
CA ILE A 110 -38.20 -46.19 -13.72
C ILE A 110 -39.65 -45.83 -14.06
N THR A 111 -40.00 -45.55 -15.32
CA THR A 111 -41.38 -45.23 -15.71
C THR A 111 -42.31 -46.42 -15.54
N GLN A 112 -41.86 -47.63 -15.88
CA GLN A 112 -42.59 -48.89 -15.65
C GLN A 112 -42.84 -49.08 -14.15
N ALA A 113 -41.82 -48.89 -13.30
CA ALA A 113 -42.00 -48.91 -11.86
C ALA A 113 -42.95 -47.80 -11.34
N THR A 114 -42.91 -46.58 -11.88
CA THR A 114 -43.88 -45.53 -11.48
C THR A 114 -45.31 -45.90 -11.84
N LEU A 115 -45.54 -46.50 -13.01
CA LEU A 115 -46.86 -46.92 -13.46
C LEU A 115 -47.42 -48.00 -12.54
N LEU A 116 -46.64 -49.06 -12.28
CA LEU A 116 -47.07 -50.17 -11.42
C LEU A 116 -47.34 -49.73 -9.98
N TYR A 117 -46.46 -48.93 -9.37
CA TYR A 117 -46.73 -48.38 -8.04
C TYR A 117 -47.99 -47.51 -8.02
N THR A 118 -48.23 -46.71 -9.07
CA THR A 118 -49.43 -45.85 -9.20
C THR A 118 -50.70 -46.65 -9.54
N MET A 119 -50.57 -47.90 -9.99
CA MET A 119 -51.67 -48.86 -10.08
C MET A 119 -51.95 -49.51 -8.72
N ALA A 120 -50.93 -49.92 -7.97
CA ALA A 120 -51.06 -50.46 -6.62
C ALA A 120 -51.63 -49.43 -5.60
N ASP A 121 -51.21 -48.15 -5.70
CA ASP A 121 -51.75 -47.02 -4.92
C ASP A 121 -53.30 -46.93 -5.00
N LYS A 122 -53.91 -47.39 -6.13
CA LYS A 122 -55.37 -47.37 -6.34
C LYS A 122 -56.11 -48.54 -5.69
N ILE A 123 -55.40 -49.60 -5.32
CA ILE A 123 -55.98 -50.81 -4.72
C ILE A 123 -55.91 -50.69 -3.19
N ILE A 124 -54.69 -50.65 -2.62
CA ILE A 124 -54.49 -50.51 -1.16
C ILE A 124 -53.33 -49.53 -0.88
N MET A 125 -53.66 -48.25 -0.72
CA MET A 125 -52.70 -47.15 -0.50
C MET A 125 -51.86 -47.27 0.79
N TYR A 126 -52.37 -47.89 1.86
CA TYR A 126 -51.75 -47.84 3.20
C TYR A 126 -51.11 -49.16 3.68
N ASP A 127 -50.79 -50.10 2.79
CA ASP A 127 -50.11 -51.33 3.20
C ASP A 127 -48.65 -51.13 3.63
N GLN A 128 -48.21 -51.90 4.63
CA GLN A 128 -46.86 -51.83 5.19
C GLN A 128 -45.76 -52.13 4.16
N ASN A 129 -45.98 -53.07 3.24
CA ASN A 129 -45.00 -53.43 2.21
C ASN A 129 -45.08 -52.49 1.01
N HIS A 130 -46.28 -52.09 0.60
CA HIS A 130 -46.50 -51.09 -0.46
C HIS A 130 -45.82 -49.76 -0.13
N LEU A 131 -46.11 -49.19 1.05
CA LEU A 131 -45.50 -47.95 1.53
C LEU A 131 -43.96 -48.07 1.64
N LEU A 132 -43.43 -49.25 1.98
CA LEU A 132 -41.99 -49.50 1.99
C LEU A 132 -41.40 -49.50 0.58
N GLY A 133 -42.02 -50.20 -0.37
CA GLY A 133 -41.63 -50.22 -1.78
C GLY A 133 -41.64 -48.81 -2.39
N ARG A 134 -42.75 -48.08 -2.19
CA ARG A 134 -42.94 -46.69 -2.62
C ARG A 134 -41.89 -45.74 -2.00
N ALA A 135 -41.54 -45.92 -0.73
CA ALA A 135 -40.48 -45.15 -0.07
C ALA A 135 -39.07 -45.50 -0.62
N CYS A 136 -38.81 -46.78 -0.92
CA CYS A 136 -37.57 -47.24 -1.55
C CYS A 136 -37.42 -46.78 -3.00
N PHE A 137 -38.55 -46.57 -3.71
CA PHE A 137 -38.62 -45.95 -5.03
C PHE A 137 -38.31 -44.45 -4.95
N CYS A 138 -39.02 -43.68 -4.11
CA CYS A 138 -38.79 -42.23 -3.97
C CYS A 138 -37.38 -41.86 -3.49
N LEU A 139 -36.66 -42.80 -2.86
CA LEU A 139 -35.24 -42.65 -2.48
C LEU A 139 -34.27 -42.73 -3.68
N LEU A 140 -34.67 -43.31 -4.82
CA LEU A 140 -33.84 -43.46 -6.02
C LEU A 140 -34.01 -42.32 -7.01
N GLU A 141 -35.20 -41.73 -7.02
CA GLU A 141 -35.55 -40.55 -7.80
C GLU A 141 -34.75 -39.30 -7.40
N GLY A 142 -34.01 -39.34 -6.27
CA GLY A 142 -33.09 -38.29 -5.81
C GLY A 142 -33.79 -37.06 -5.22
N ASP A 143 -34.82 -36.55 -5.89
CA ASP A 143 -35.46 -35.27 -5.57
C ASP A 143 -36.54 -35.40 -4.47
N LYS A 144 -37.13 -36.58 -4.32
CA LYS A 144 -38.34 -36.83 -3.50
C LYS A 144 -38.01 -37.28 -2.07
N MET A 145 -36.89 -36.80 -1.53
CA MET A 145 -36.31 -37.28 -0.26
C MET A 145 -37.20 -37.06 0.96
N ASP A 146 -37.90 -35.93 1.05
CA ASP A 146 -38.85 -35.68 2.16
C ASP A 146 -40.13 -36.50 2.03
N GLN A 147 -40.58 -36.77 0.81
CA GLN A 147 -41.70 -37.70 0.56
C GLN A 147 -41.32 -39.12 0.98
N ALA A 148 -40.12 -39.60 0.63
CA ALA A 148 -39.60 -40.88 1.10
C ALA A 148 -39.47 -40.93 2.64
N ASP A 149 -39.01 -39.85 3.27
CA ASP A 149 -38.85 -39.75 4.73
C ASP A 149 -40.20 -39.84 5.46
N ALA A 150 -41.25 -39.23 4.88
CA ALA A 150 -42.62 -39.32 5.34
C ALA A 150 -43.20 -40.73 5.17
N GLN A 151 -43.03 -41.39 4.01
CA GLN A 151 -43.53 -42.75 3.81
C GLN A 151 -42.85 -43.77 4.75
N PHE A 152 -41.53 -43.71 4.92
CA PHE A 152 -40.86 -44.52 5.94
C PHE A 152 -41.29 -44.14 7.38
N HIS A 153 -41.78 -42.91 7.63
CA HIS A 153 -42.34 -42.57 8.94
C HIS A 153 -43.70 -43.23 9.17
N PHE A 154 -44.60 -43.25 8.18
CA PHE A 154 -45.89 -43.95 8.27
C PHE A 154 -45.70 -45.45 8.52
N VAL A 155 -44.77 -46.10 7.80
CA VAL A 155 -44.43 -47.51 8.04
C VAL A 155 -43.95 -47.76 9.47
N LEU A 156 -43.16 -46.85 10.06
CA LEU A 156 -42.74 -46.97 11.47
C LEU A 156 -43.82 -46.61 12.49
N ASN A 157 -44.84 -45.84 12.11
CA ASN A 157 -46.00 -45.56 12.97
C ASN A 157 -46.93 -46.79 13.03
N GLN A 158 -47.06 -47.54 11.93
CA GLN A 158 -47.70 -48.85 11.90
C GLN A 158 -46.84 -49.93 12.60
N SER A 159 -45.53 -49.94 12.32
CA SER A 159 -44.62 -51.04 12.64
C SER A 159 -43.24 -50.52 13.14
N PRO A 160 -43.13 -50.08 14.41
CA PRO A 160 -41.94 -49.37 14.92
C PRO A 160 -40.65 -50.20 14.95
N ASN A 161 -40.75 -51.52 14.76
CA ASN A 161 -39.63 -52.47 14.71
C ASN A 161 -39.26 -52.92 13.28
N ASN A 162 -39.88 -52.35 12.23
CA ASN A 162 -39.62 -52.72 10.84
C ASN A 162 -38.17 -52.35 10.43
N ILE A 163 -37.35 -53.38 10.17
CA ILE A 163 -35.92 -53.24 9.91
C ILE A 163 -35.65 -52.47 8.60
N PRO A 164 -36.18 -52.87 7.42
CA PRO A 164 -36.08 -52.06 6.20
C PRO A 164 -36.49 -50.59 6.36
N ALA A 165 -37.57 -50.29 7.09
CA ALA A 165 -38.01 -48.90 7.29
C ALA A 165 -37.04 -48.09 8.17
N LEU A 166 -36.47 -48.68 9.21
CA LEU A 166 -35.39 -48.07 10.01
C LEU A 166 -34.15 -47.80 9.16
N LEU A 167 -33.80 -48.71 8.23
CA LEU A 167 -32.66 -48.55 7.32
C LEU A 167 -32.92 -47.48 6.25
N GLY A 168 -34.15 -47.37 5.74
CA GLY A 168 -34.59 -46.31 4.84
C GLY A 168 -34.39 -44.92 5.45
N LYS A 169 -34.91 -44.69 6.67
CA LYS A 169 -34.67 -43.43 7.39
C LYS A 169 -33.20 -43.21 7.74
N ALA A 170 -32.42 -44.26 7.98
CA ALA A 170 -30.98 -44.15 8.20
C ALA A 170 -30.24 -43.63 6.94
N CYS A 171 -30.60 -44.15 5.77
CA CYS A 171 -30.06 -43.73 4.48
C CYS A 171 -30.45 -42.27 4.14
N ILE A 172 -31.72 -41.92 4.33
CA ILE A 172 -32.19 -40.53 4.15
C ILE A 172 -31.47 -39.56 5.10
N SER A 173 -31.33 -39.92 6.38
CA SER A 173 -30.58 -39.12 7.36
C SER A 173 -29.12 -38.93 6.95
N PHE A 174 -28.48 -39.97 6.40
CA PHE A 174 -27.11 -39.91 5.89
C PHE A 174 -26.98 -38.97 4.68
N ASN A 175 -27.91 -39.03 3.72
CA ASN A 175 -27.93 -38.15 2.55
C ASN A 175 -28.24 -36.69 2.94
N LYS A 176 -29.14 -36.48 3.92
CA LYS A 176 -29.38 -35.18 4.59
C LYS A 176 -28.22 -34.69 5.47
N LYS A 177 -27.09 -35.43 5.51
CA LYS A 177 -25.87 -35.16 6.28
C LYS A 177 -26.04 -35.22 7.81
N ASP A 178 -27.18 -35.66 8.34
CA ASP A 178 -27.33 -36.03 9.74
C ASP A 178 -26.80 -37.45 10.00
N TYR A 179 -25.48 -37.54 10.05
CA TYR A 179 -24.77 -38.78 10.42
C TYR A 179 -25.07 -39.24 11.86
N ARG A 180 -25.60 -38.36 12.74
CA ARG A 180 -25.92 -38.69 14.14
C ARG A 180 -27.28 -39.37 14.25
N GLY A 181 -28.31 -38.86 13.56
CA GLY A 181 -29.61 -39.51 13.38
C GLY A 181 -29.48 -40.83 12.62
N ALA A 182 -28.76 -40.84 11.49
CA ALA A 182 -28.49 -42.06 10.71
C ALA A 182 -27.91 -43.19 11.59
N LEU A 183 -26.86 -42.87 12.37
CA LEU A 183 -26.21 -43.82 13.28
C LEU A 183 -27.14 -44.30 14.40
N ALA A 184 -28.09 -43.46 14.87
CA ALA A 184 -29.10 -43.87 15.83
C ALA A 184 -30.09 -44.89 15.23
N TYR A 185 -30.51 -44.71 13.97
CA TYR A 185 -31.38 -45.66 13.27
C TYR A 185 -30.66 -46.99 12.96
N TYR A 186 -29.42 -46.97 12.44
CA TYR A 186 -28.63 -48.19 12.24
C TYR A 186 -28.43 -48.98 13.56
N LYS A 187 -28.25 -48.29 14.70
CA LYS A 187 -28.20 -48.93 16.02
C LYS A 187 -29.54 -49.49 16.50
N LYS A 188 -30.67 -48.90 16.13
CA LYS A 188 -32.00 -49.49 16.41
C LYS A 188 -32.15 -50.79 15.62
N ALA A 189 -31.88 -50.77 14.31
CA ALA A 189 -31.97 -51.96 13.46
C ALA A 189 -31.11 -53.13 14.00
N LEU A 190 -29.84 -52.90 14.36
CA LEU A 190 -28.95 -53.92 14.91
C LEU A 190 -29.31 -54.43 16.33
N ARG A 191 -30.12 -53.68 17.08
CA ARG A 191 -30.68 -54.15 18.37
C ARG A 191 -31.90 -55.03 18.15
N THR A 192 -32.78 -54.65 17.22
CA THR A 192 -34.03 -55.36 16.92
C THR A 192 -33.78 -56.66 16.14
N ASN A 193 -32.74 -56.71 15.29
CA ASN A 193 -32.27 -57.97 14.69
C ASN A 193 -30.73 -58.05 14.66
N PRO A 194 -30.10 -58.84 15.56
CA PRO A 194 -28.64 -59.07 15.54
C PRO A 194 -28.14 -59.79 14.28
N GLY A 195 -28.97 -60.62 13.65
CA GLY A 195 -28.67 -61.38 12.43
C GLY A 195 -28.79 -60.58 11.12
N CYS A 196 -28.97 -59.26 11.20
CA CYS A 196 -29.10 -58.39 10.03
C CYS A 196 -27.86 -58.46 9.09
N PRO A 197 -28.01 -58.32 7.75
CA PRO A 197 -26.91 -58.43 6.79
C PRO A 197 -25.70 -57.51 7.05
N ALA A 198 -24.56 -57.88 6.46
CA ALA A 198 -23.29 -57.14 6.58
C ALA A 198 -23.41 -55.66 6.16
N GLU A 199 -24.26 -55.35 5.18
CA GLU A 199 -24.53 -54.00 4.65
C GLU A 199 -25.02 -53.00 5.71
N VAL A 200 -25.72 -53.47 6.75
CA VAL A 200 -26.16 -52.59 7.85
C VAL A 200 -24.98 -52.16 8.73
N ARG A 201 -23.97 -53.02 8.87
CA ARG A 201 -22.72 -52.69 9.57
C ARG A 201 -21.80 -51.83 8.68
N LEU A 202 -21.84 -52.02 7.36
CA LEU A 202 -21.20 -51.14 6.37
C LEU A 202 -21.74 -49.70 6.47
N GLY A 203 -23.06 -49.50 6.43
CA GLY A 203 -23.69 -48.18 6.59
C GLY A 203 -23.34 -47.50 7.91
N MET A 204 -23.38 -48.25 9.02
CA MET A 204 -22.91 -47.76 10.32
C MET A 204 -21.41 -47.39 10.31
N GLY A 205 -20.58 -48.15 9.61
CA GLY A 205 -19.15 -47.86 9.42
C GLY A 205 -18.92 -46.54 8.68
N HIS A 206 -19.63 -46.29 7.58
CA HIS A 206 -19.56 -45.00 6.87
C HIS A 206 -20.02 -43.82 7.75
N CYS A 207 -21.06 -44.00 8.58
CA CYS A 207 -21.44 -43.00 9.59
C CYS A 207 -20.31 -42.75 10.61
N PHE A 208 -19.57 -43.78 11.04
CA PHE A 208 -18.41 -43.59 11.93
C PHE A 208 -17.26 -42.84 11.24
N VAL A 209 -16.99 -43.09 9.95
CA VAL A 209 -15.98 -42.32 9.18
C VAL A 209 -16.37 -40.85 9.12
N LYS A 210 -17.60 -40.51 8.70
CA LYS A 210 -18.07 -39.12 8.62
C LYS A 210 -18.17 -38.41 9.98
N LEU A 211 -18.21 -39.16 11.08
CA LEU A 211 -18.16 -38.66 12.46
C LEU A 211 -16.75 -38.74 13.10
N ASN A 212 -15.70 -38.91 12.28
CA ASN A 212 -14.28 -39.02 12.65
C ASN A 212 -14.00 -40.02 13.80
N LYS A 213 -14.58 -41.23 13.71
CA LYS A 213 -14.46 -42.31 14.70
C LYS A 213 -13.85 -43.54 14.04
N LEU A 214 -12.64 -43.36 13.51
CA LEU A 214 -11.95 -44.31 12.63
C LEU A 214 -11.87 -45.73 13.22
N GLU A 215 -11.47 -45.88 14.50
CA GLU A 215 -11.47 -47.18 15.20
C GLU A 215 -12.81 -47.91 15.18
N LYS A 216 -13.92 -47.16 15.31
CA LYS A 216 -15.27 -47.74 15.33
C LYS A 216 -15.79 -48.02 13.92
N ALA A 217 -15.26 -47.34 12.90
CA ALA A 217 -15.42 -47.73 11.50
C ALA A 217 -14.63 -49.01 11.19
N ARG A 218 -13.36 -49.09 11.59
CA ARG A 218 -12.47 -50.27 11.44
C ARG A 218 -13.13 -51.54 11.99
N LEU A 219 -13.62 -51.47 13.23
CA LEU A 219 -14.36 -52.58 13.87
C LEU A 219 -15.68 -52.91 13.15
N ALA A 220 -16.43 -51.91 12.66
CA ALA A 220 -17.67 -52.15 11.92
C ALA A 220 -17.44 -52.81 10.56
N PHE A 221 -16.38 -52.41 9.83
CA PHE A 221 -15.99 -53.02 8.56
C PHE A 221 -15.40 -54.43 8.75
N SER A 222 -14.54 -54.65 9.75
CA SER A 222 -14.05 -56.01 10.12
C SER A 222 -15.24 -56.95 10.38
N ARG A 223 -16.19 -56.53 11.24
CA ARG A 223 -17.33 -57.38 11.57
C ARG A 223 -18.32 -57.56 10.41
N ALA A 224 -18.31 -56.67 9.41
CA ALA A 224 -19.04 -56.87 8.16
C ALA A 224 -18.36 -57.94 7.28
N LEU A 225 -17.03 -57.93 7.18
CA LEU A 225 -16.23 -58.92 6.43
C LEU A 225 -16.23 -60.31 7.07
N GLU A 226 -16.27 -60.40 8.41
CA GLU A 226 -16.45 -61.65 9.14
C GLU A 226 -17.83 -62.31 8.90
N LEU A 227 -18.85 -61.52 8.57
CA LEU A 227 -20.20 -62.00 8.25
C LEU A 227 -20.40 -62.25 6.76
N ASN A 228 -19.72 -61.49 5.90
CA ASN A 228 -19.71 -61.70 4.46
C ASN A 228 -18.35 -61.26 3.88
N SER A 229 -17.48 -62.24 3.61
CA SER A 229 -16.14 -62.02 3.04
C SER A 229 -16.14 -61.50 1.60
N LYS A 230 -17.30 -61.57 0.91
CA LYS A 230 -17.55 -61.02 -0.44
C LYS A 230 -18.04 -59.55 -0.39
N CYS A 231 -18.17 -58.94 0.78
CA CYS A 231 -18.65 -57.56 0.92
C CYS A 231 -17.59 -56.52 0.49
N VAL A 232 -17.53 -56.23 -0.81
CA VAL A 232 -16.59 -55.28 -1.44
C VAL A 232 -16.58 -53.93 -0.76
N GLY A 233 -17.76 -53.36 -0.45
CA GLY A 233 -17.87 -52.05 0.20
C GLY A 233 -17.17 -51.99 1.57
N ALA A 234 -17.20 -53.08 2.35
CA ALA A 234 -16.50 -53.14 3.65
C ALA A 234 -14.99 -53.29 3.46
N LEU A 235 -14.55 -54.01 2.42
CA LEU A 235 -13.14 -54.16 2.07
C LEU A 235 -12.53 -52.84 1.60
N VAL A 236 -13.25 -52.08 0.78
CA VAL A 236 -12.87 -50.73 0.32
C VAL A 236 -12.93 -49.72 1.47
N GLY A 237 -13.98 -49.77 2.30
CA GLY A 237 -14.08 -48.93 3.50
C GLY A 237 -12.91 -49.12 4.46
N LEU A 238 -12.41 -50.36 4.60
CA LEU A 238 -11.21 -50.67 5.36
C LEU A 238 -9.93 -50.18 4.64
N ALA A 239 -9.80 -50.42 3.33
CA ALA A 239 -8.65 -49.97 2.54
C ALA A 239 -8.47 -48.44 2.56
N VAL A 240 -9.55 -47.67 2.50
CA VAL A 240 -9.53 -46.20 2.57
C VAL A 240 -9.08 -45.70 3.94
N LEU A 241 -9.42 -46.42 5.03
CA LEU A 241 -8.88 -46.10 6.36
C LEU A 241 -7.37 -46.32 6.43
N GLU A 242 -6.87 -47.45 5.92
CA GLU A 242 -5.44 -47.78 5.94
C GLU A 242 -4.62 -46.81 5.04
N LEU A 243 -5.13 -46.48 3.85
CA LEU A 243 -4.49 -45.48 2.98
C LEU A 243 -4.44 -44.08 3.62
N ASN A 244 -5.42 -43.72 4.45
CA ASN A 244 -5.44 -42.45 5.17
C ASN A 244 -4.45 -42.40 6.36
N ASN A 245 -4.01 -43.55 6.87
CA ASN A 245 -3.02 -43.63 7.95
C ASN A 245 -1.59 -43.29 7.48
N LYS A 246 -1.33 -43.28 6.16
CA LYS A 246 -0.05 -42.91 5.48
C LYS A 246 1.20 -43.73 5.82
N GLU A 247 1.15 -44.62 6.82
CA GLU A 247 2.24 -45.54 7.15
C GLU A 247 2.51 -46.52 6.00
N ALA A 248 3.78 -46.83 5.72
CA ALA A 248 4.16 -47.63 4.55
C ALA A 248 3.56 -49.05 4.54
N ASP A 249 3.49 -49.71 5.70
CA ASP A 249 2.84 -51.03 5.79
C ASP A 249 1.30 -50.92 5.73
N SER A 250 0.70 -49.88 6.33
CA SER A 250 -0.73 -49.62 6.21
C SER A 250 -1.14 -49.36 4.75
N ILE A 251 -0.34 -48.61 3.97
CA ILE A 251 -0.53 -48.45 2.52
C ILE A 251 -0.47 -49.79 1.78
N LYS A 252 0.52 -50.63 2.08
CA LYS A 252 0.67 -51.97 1.48
C LYS A 252 -0.53 -52.88 1.80
N ASN A 253 -1.02 -52.86 3.05
CA ASN A 253 -2.20 -53.60 3.47
C ASN A 253 -3.47 -53.06 2.79
N GLY A 254 -3.61 -51.74 2.65
CA GLY A 254 -4.67 -51.10 1.88
C GLY A 254 -4.68 -51.50 0.40
N VAL A 255 -3.51 -51.62 -0.23
CA VAL A 255 -3.37 -52.10 -1.62
C VAL A 255 -3.70 -53.59 -1.73
N GLN A 256 -3.33 -54.43 -0.75
CA GLN A 256 -3.73 -55.85 -0.73
C GLN A 256 -5.25 -56.01 -0.58
N LEU A 257 -5.90 -55.14 0.20
CA LEU A 257 -7.36 -55.07 0.31
C LEU A 257 -8.02 -54.61 -1.00
N LEU A 258 -7.49 -53.58 -1.68
CA LEU A 258 -7.98 -53.14 -3.00
C LEU A 258 -7.80 -54.20 -4.08
N SER A 259 -6.67 -54.93 -4.06
CA SER A 259 -6.44 -56.06 -4.98
C SER A 259 -7.48 -57.16 -4.77
N ARG A 260 -7.76 -57.56 -3.52
CA ARG A 260 -8.87 -58.48 -3.21
C ARG A 260 -10.24 -57.94 -3.62
N ALA A 261 -10.49 -56.63 -3.47
CA ALA A 261 -11.74 -56.01 -3.88
C ALA A 261 -11.93 -56.13 -5.40
N TYR A 262 -10.88 -55.82 -6.17
CA TYR A 262 -10.87 -55.92 -7.64
C TYR A 262 -11.08 -57.35 -8.15
N THR A 263 -10.52 -58.36 -7.46
CA THR A 263 -10.76 -59.78 -7.79
C THR A 263 -12.21 -60.23 -7.51
N ILE A 264 -12.93 -59.55 -6.62
CA ILE A 264 -14.34 -59.85 -6.29
C ILE A 264 -15.31 -59.07 -7.19
N ASP A 265 -14.98 -57.81 -7.50
CA ASP A 265 -15.77 -56.89 -8.34
C ASP A 265 -14.82 -55.96 -9.13
N PRO A 266 -14.48 -56.32 -10.38
CA PRO A 266 -13.63 -55.49 -11.24
C PRO A 266 -14.39 -54.33 -11.91
N SER A 267 -15.72 -54.24 -11.74
CA SER A 267 -16.54 -53.14 -12.27
C SER A 267 -16.66 -51.97 -11.29
N ASN A 268 -16.11 -52.10 -10.08
CA ASN A 268 -16.34 -51.14 -9.00
C ASN A 268 -15.55 -49.83 -9.19
N PRO A 269 -16.21 -48.67 -9.44
CA PRO A 269 -15.52 -47.41 -9.72
C PRO A 269 -14.64 -46.93 -8.56
N MET A 270 -15.05 -47.20 -7.31
CA MET A 270 -14.31 -46.80 -6.12
C MET A 270 -13.02 -47.61 -5.94
N VAL A 271 -13.04 -48.90 -6.27
CA VAL A 271 -11.83 -49.75 -6.29
C VAL A 271 -10.89 -49.29 -7.39
N LEU A 272 -11.43 -49.10 -8.60
CA LEU A 272 -10.67 -48.71 -9.79
C LEU A 272 -9.96 -47.36 -9.60
N ASN A 273 -10.64 -46.33 -9.06
CA ASN A 273 -10.03 -45.02 -8.83
C ASN A 273 -8.94 -45.02 -7.74
N HIS A 274 -9.11 -45.77 -6.65
CA HIS A 274 -8.06 -45.90 -5.64
C HIS A 274 -6.87 -46.72 -6.13
N LEU A 275 -7.11 -47.76 -6.94
CA LEU A 275 -6.06 -48.56 -7.57
C LEU A 275 -5.30 -47.74 -8.64
N ALA A 276 -6.01 -46.91 -9.42
CA ALA A 276 -5.41 -45.95 -10.35
C ALA A 276 -4.53 -44.92 -9.62
N ASN A 277 -4.99 -44.33 -8.52
CA ASN A 277 -4.18 -43.42 -7.69
C ASN A 277 -2.92 -44.13 -7.12
N HIS A 278 -3.01 -45.42 -6.75
CA HIS A 278 -1.82 -46.19 -6.35
C HIS A 278 -0.84 -46.39 -7.53
N PHE A 279 -1.33 -46.80 -8.70
CA PHE A 279 -0.48 -46.97 -9.88
C PHE A 279 0.14 -45.66 -10.39
N PHE A 280 -0.50 -44.51 -10.15
CA PHE A 280 0.08 -43.19 -10.41
C PHE A 280 1.36 -42.95 -9.60
N PHE A 281 1.35 -43.23 -8.30
CA PHE A 281 2.57 -43.15 -7.46
C PHE A 281 3.63 -44.19 -7.86
N LYS A 282 3.21 -45.33 -8.43
CA LYS A 282 4.11 -46.34 -9.02
C LYS A 282 4.63 -45.95 -10.42
N LYS A 283 4.18 -44.81 -10.99
CA LYS A 283 4.45 -44.35 -12.37
C LYS A 283 3.98 -45.31 -13.48
N ASP A 284 2.98 -46.16 -13.22
CA ASP A 284 2.41 -47.14 -14.16
C ASP A 284 1.20 -46.53 -14.90
N TYR A 285 1.45 -45.41 -15.60
CA TYR A 285 0.41 -44.49 -16.07
C TYR A 285 -0.61 -45.11 -17.05
N SER A 286 -0.19 -46.06 -17.89
CA SER A 286 -1.10 -46.78 -18.79
C SER A 286 -2.21 -47.53 -18.02
N LYS A 287 -1.90 -48.12 -16.85
CA LYS A 287 -2.91 -48.73 -15.99
C LYS A 287 -3.78 -47.69 -15.29
N VAL A 288 -3.23 -46.52 -14.93
CA VAL A 288 -4.03 -45.41 -14.38
C VAL A 288 -5.11 -45.01 -15.39
N GLN A 289 -4.74 -44.80 -16.65
CA GLN A 289 -5.63 -44.41 -17.73
C GLN A 289 -6.72 -45.47 -17.98
N HIS A 290 -6.33 -46.73 -18.18
CA HIS A 290 -7.29 -47.82 -18.41
C HIS A 290 -8.26 -48.03 -17.23
N LEU A 291 -7.77 -48.01 -15.98
CA LEU A 291 -8.61 -48.20 -14.80
C LEU A 291 -9.55 -47.02 -14.56
N ALA A 292 -9.09 -45.78 -14.77
CA ALA A 292 -9.89 -44.58 -14.57
C ALA A 292 -10.96 -44.37 -15.67
N LEU A 293 -10.66 -44.71 -16.94
CA LEU A 293 -11.68 -44.77 -18.00
C LEU A 293 -12.75 -45.82 -17.67
N HIS A 294 -12.33 -47.02 -17.25
CA HIS A 294 -13.27 -48.06 -16.83
C HIS A 294 -14.06 -47.65 -15.57
N ALA A 295 -13.49 -46.86 -14.65
CA ALA A 295 -14.22 -46.30 -13.52
C ALA A 295 -15.26 -45.26 -13.94
N PHE A 296 -14.89 -44.37 -14.87
CA PHE A 296 -15.75 -43.30 -15.40
C PHE A 296 -16.99 -43.86 -16.10
N HIS A 297 -16.83 -44.78 -17.06
CA HIS A 297 -17.97 -45.36 -17.80
C HIS A 297 -18.85 -46.31 -16.97
N ASN A 298 -18.39 -46.76 -15.80
CA ASN A 298 -19.14 -47.65 -14.90
C ASN A 298 -19.86 -46.91 -13.76
N THR A 299 -19.86 -45.57 -13.72
CA THR A 299 -20.49 -44.81 -12.63
C THR A 299 -21.29 -43.61 -13.12
N GLU A 300 -22.51 -43.48 -12.60
CA GLU A 300 -23.38 -42.31 -12.75
C GLU A 300 -23.32 -41.37 -11.54
N VAL A 301 -22.43 -41.63 -10.57
CA VAL A 301 -22.23 -40.78 -9.41
C VAL A 301 -21.21 -39.70 -9.78
N GLU A 302 -21.66 -38.46 -9.95
CA GLU A 302 -20.83 -37.29 -10.31
C GLU A 302 -19.54 -37.19 -9.48
N ALA A 303 -19.64 -37.38 -8.15
CA ALA A 303 -18.48 -37.34 -7.26
C ALA A 303 -17.43 -38.44 -7.54
N MET A 304 -17.82 -39.56 -8.16
CA MET A 304 -16.88 -40.59 -8.65
C MET A 304 -16.38 -40.29 -10.06
N GLN A 305 -17.23 -39.73 -10.94
CA GLN A 305 -16.83 -39.25 -12.26
C GLN A 305 -15.74 -38.16 -12.15
N ALA A 306 -15.91 -37.21 -11.22
CA ALA A 306 -14.92 -36.18 -10.91
C ALA A 306 -13.56 -36.74 -10.50
N GLU A 307 -13.55 -37.77 -9.63
CA GLU A 307 -12.33 -38.47 -9.22
C GLU A 307 -11.69 -39.23 -10.41
N SER A 308 -12.48 -39.91 -11.24
CA SER A 308 -11.98 -40.60 -12.44
C SER A 308 -11.32 -39.63 -13.42
N CYS A 309 -12.01 -38.54 -13.77
CA CYS A 309 -11.48 -37.48 -14.63
C CYS A 309 -10.24 -36.83 -14.00
N TYR A 310 -10.20 -36.63 -12.68
CA TYR A 310 -9.03 -36.10 -11.97
C TYR A 310 -7.81 -37.03 -12.04
N GLN A 311 -7.98 -38.36 -11.93
CA GLN A 311 -6.85 -39.30 -12.12
C GLN A 311 -6.37 -39.34 -13.58
N LEU A 312 -7.28 -39.25 -14.55
CA LEU A 312 -6.93 -39.13 -15.98
C LEU A 312 -6.14 -37.85 -16.23
N ALA A 313 -6.66 -36.70 -15.81
CA ALA A 313 -6.02 -35.40 -15.98
C ALA A 313 -4.60 -35.37 -15.39
N ARG A 314 -4.41 -35.92 -14.18
CA ARG A 314 -3.07 -36.08 -13.58
C ARG A 314 -2.14 -36.93 -14.43
N SER A 315 -2.63 -38.02 -15.02
CA SER A 315 -1.81 -38.92 -15.83
C SER A 315 -1.31 -38.27 -17.13
N PHE A 316 -2.14 -37.42 -17.75
CA PHE A 316 -1.77 -36.65 -18.95
C PHE A 316 -0.86 -35.45 -18.59
N HIS A 317 -1.14 -34.76 -17.48
CA HIS A 317 -0.30 -33.65 -16.98
C HIS A 317 1.16 -34.09 -16.73
N VAL A 318 1.40 -35.27 -16.13
CA VAL A 318 2.78 -35.80 -15.95
C VAL A 318 3.36 -36.47 -17.20
N GLN A 319 2.62 -36.47 -18.31
CA GLN A 319 3.06 -36.87 -19.65
C GLN A 319 3.20 -35.64 -20.59
N GLU A 320 3.02 -34.42 -20.04
CA GLU A 320 3.06 -33.13 -20.77
C GLU A 320 1.97 -32.98 -21.85
N ASP A 321 0.95 -33.86 -21.86
CA ASP A 321 -0.29 -33.69 -22.63
C ASP A 321 -1.25 -32.77 -21.86
N TYR A 322 -0.97 -31.47 -21.94
CA TYR A 322 -1.75 -30.43 -21.26
C TYR A 322 -3.16 -30.26 -21.83
N ASP A 323 -3.42 -30.66 -23.07
CA ASP A 323 -4.72 -30.45 -23.73
C ASP A 323 -5.76 -31.51 -23.34
N GLN A 324 -5.37 -32.79 -23.27
CA GLN A 324 -6.22 -33.81 -22.65
C GLN A 324 -6.33 -33.57 -21.13
N ALA A 325 -5.24 -33.18 -20.47
CA ALA A 325 -5.27 -32.84 -19.05
C ALA A 325 -6.26 -31.70 -18.75
N PHE A 326 -6.27 -30.62 -19.54
CA PHE A 326 -7.21 -29.52 -19.41
C PHE A 326 -8.66 -29.99 -19.51
N GLN A 327 -9.00 -30.77 -20.55
CA GLN A 327 -10.36 -31.26 -20.75
C GLN A 327 -10.85 -32.10 -19.56
N TYR A 328 -10.01 -33.03 -19.09
CA TYR A 328 -10.35 -33.87 -17.94
C TYR A 328 -10.36 -33.10 -16.61
N TYR A 329 -9.50 -32.11 -16.40
CA TYR A 329 -9.59 -31.22 -15.22
C TYR A 329 -10.87 -30.37 -15.25
N TYR A 330 -11.26 -29.85 -16.41
CA TYR A 330 -12.48 -29.07 -16.58
C TYR A 330 -13.73 -29.91 -16.30
N GLN A 331 -13.83 -31.10 -16.90
CA GLN A 331 -14.87 -32.08 -16.58
C GLN A 331 -14.88 -32.44 -15.09
N ALA A 332 -13.71 -32.68 -14.49
CA ALA A 332 -13.60 -32.95 -13.07
C ALA A 332 -14.11 -31.80 -12.20
N THR A 333 -13.90 -30.52 -12.59
CA THR A 333 -14.50 -29.37 -11.88
C THR A 333 -16.02 -29.24 -12.09
N GLN A 334 -16.55 -29.67 -13.24
CA GLN A 334 -18.00 -29.65 -13.51
C GLN A 334 -18.76 -30.68 -12.67
N PHE A 335 -18.17 -31.86 -12.44
CA PHE A 335 -18.73 -32.91 -11.57
C PHE A 335 -18.28 -32.80 -10.09
N ALA A 336 -17.43 -31.82 -9.74
CA ALA A 336 -16.83 -31.73 -8.41
C ALA A 336 -17.86 -31.32 -7.33
N SER A 337 -18.08 -32.21 -6.35
CA SER A 337 -18.69 -31.79 -5.09
C SER A 337 -17.86 -30.69 -4.42
N SER A 338 -18.50 -29.77 -3.70
CA SER A 338 -17.83 -28.61 -3.06
C SER A 338 -16.77 -28.97 -1.99
N SER A 339 -16.59 -30.26 -1.68
CA SER A 339 -15.53 -30.78 -0.80
C SER A 339 -14.28 -31.25 -1.57
N PHE A 340 -14.35 -31.41 -2.89
CA PHE A 340 -13.28 -31.95 -3.72
C PHE A 340 -12.53 -30.81 -4.43
N VAL A 341 -11.51 -30.29 -3.76
CA VAL A 341 -10.80 -29.08 -4.18
C VAL A 341 -9.77 -29.32 -5.29
N LEU A 342 -9.26 -30.56 -5.40
CA LEU A 342 -8.06 -30.87 -6.17
C LEU A 342 -8.17 -30.61 -7.69
N PRO A 343 -9.33 -30.79 -8.35
CA PRO A 343 -9.50 -30.39 -9.75
C PRO A 343 -9.27 -28.89 -9.98
N PHE A 344 -9.69 -28.01 -9.06
CA PHE A 344 -9.49 -26.56 -9.22
C PHE A 344 -8.01 -26.18 -9.15
N PHE A 345 -7.20 -26.87 -8.34
CA PHE A 345 -5.75 -26.66 -8.31
C PHE A 345 -5.11 -27.08 -9.64
N GLY A 346 -5.43 -28.29 -10.14
CA GLY A 346 -4.91 -28.78 -11.42
C GLY A 346 -5.34 -27.93 -12.62
N LEU A 347 -6.61 -27.53 -12.67
CA LEU A 347 -7.14 -26.65 -13.71
C LEU A 347 -6.47 -25.26 -13.66
N GLY A 348 -6.22 -24.72 -12.45
CA GLY A 348 -5.47 -23.48 -12.28
C GLY A 348 -4.04 -23.56 -12.85
N GLN A 349 -3.38 -24.71 -12.72
CA GLN A 349 -2.07 -24.94 -13.36
C GLN A 349 -2.19 -24.99 -14.89
N MET A 350 -3.21 -25.67 -15.45
CA MET A 350 -3.42 -25.70 -16.91
C MET A 350 -3.70 -24.31 -17.51
N TYR A 351 -4.47 -23.47 -16.80
CA TYR A 351 -4.67 -22.08 -17.22
C TYR A 351 -3.37 -21.27 -17.21
N ILE A 352 -2.43 -21.52 -16.28
CA ILE A 352 -1.10 -20.89 -16.31
C ILE A 352 -0.32 -21.32 -17.56
N TYR A 353 -0.27 -22.61 -17.90
CA TYR A 353 0.42 -23.10 -19.11
C TYR A 353 -0.13 -22.48 -20.41
N ARG A 354 -1.43 -22.17 -20.46
CA ARG A 354 -2.08 -21.49 -21.61
C ARG A 354 -1.98 -19.97 -21.58
N GLY A 355 -1.45 -19.37 -20.51
CA GLY A 355 -1.38 -17.91 -20.33
C GLY A 355 -2.67 -17.25 -19.81
N ASP A 356 -3.73 -18.02 -19.53
CA ASP A 356 -5.04 -17.61 -19.01
C ASP A 356 -4.99 -17.21 -17.52
N LYS A 357 -4.14 -16.24 -17.19
CA LYS A 357 -3.81 -15.82 -15.81
C LYS A 357 -5.05 -15.45 -14.98
N GLU A 358 -6.09 -14.89 -15.58
CA GLU A 358 -7.32 -14.53 -14.87
C GLU A 358 -8.09 -15.77 -14.40
N ASN A 359 -8.35 -16.73 -15.29
CA ASN A 359 -9.07 -17.96 -14.97
C ASN A 359 -8.29 -18.83 -13.96
N ALA A 360 -6.95 -18.84 -14.06
CA ALA A 360 -6.09 -19.46 -13.06
C ALA A 360 -6.34 -18.86 -11.65
N SER A 361 -6.39 -17.54 -11.54
CA SER A 361 -6.56 -16.85 -10.24
C SER A 361 -7.89 -17.19 -9.57
N GLN A 362 -8.97 -17.25 -10.34
CA GLN A 362 -10.30 -17.65 -9.85
C GLN A 362 -10.34 -19.10 -9.37
N CYS A 363 -9.57 -19.99 -10.02
CA CYS A 363 -9.47 -21.39 -9.61
C CYS A 363 -8.68 -21.53 -8.30
N PHE A 364 -7.53 -20.86 -8.16
CA PHE A 364 -6.74 -20.88 -6.93
C PHE A 364 -7.45 -20.16 -5.76
N GLU A 365 -8.23 -19.12 -6.02
CA GLU A 365 -9.05 -18.47 -4.98
C GLU A 365 -10.13 -19.42 -4.41
N LYS A 366 -10.75 -20.27 -5.25
CA LYS A 366 -11.64 -21.37 -4.81
C LYS A 366 -10.88 -22.39 -3.95
N VAL A 367 -9.61 -22.69 -4.27
CA VAL A 367 -8.76 -23.58 -3.46
C VAL A 367 -8.50 -22.98 -2.07
N LEU A 368 -8.14 -21.70 -1.98
CA LEU A 368 -7.91 -21.02 -0.69
C LEU A 368 -9.19 -20.86 0.15
N LYS A 369 -10.35 -20.71 -0.47
CA LYS A 369 -11.65 -20.69 0.24
C LYS A 369 -11.93 -22.00 0.99
N ALA A 370 -11.45 -23.13 0.49
CA ALA A 370 -11.53 -24.43 1.18
C ALA A 370 -10.33 -24.69 2.11
N TYR A 371 -9.12 -24.28 1.71
CA TYR A 371 -7.87 -24.51 2.46
C TYR A 371 -7.02 -23.22 2.55
N PRO A 372 -7.33 -22.30 3.48
CA PRO A 372 -6.70 -20.97 3.54
C PRO A 372 -5.18 -20.94 3.75
N ASN A 373 -4.61 -22.07 4.21
CA ASN A 373 -3.17 -22.22 4.49
C ASN A 373 -2.48 -23.16 3.48
N ASN A 374 -3.03 -23.35 2.28
CA ASN A 374 -2.34 -24.11 1.23
C ASN A 374 -1.16 -23.29 0.67
N TYR A 375 0.05 -23.66 1.06
CA TYR A 375 1.31 -23.01 0.70
C TYR A 375 1.48 -22.82 -0.81
N GLU A 376 1.40 -23.89 -1.61
CA GLU A 376 1.57 -23.84 -3.07
C GLU A 376 0.59 -22.86 -3.72
N THR A 377 -0.68 -22.92 -3.29
CA THR A 377 -1.73 -22.04 -3.81
C THR A 377 -1.49 -20.58 -3.44
N MET A 378 -0.98 -20.29 -2.24
CA MET A 378 -0.62 -18.93 -1.83
C MET A 378 0.63 -18.40 -2.56
N LYS A 379 1.61 -19.26 -2.85
CA LYS A 379 2.79 -18.91 -3.65
C LYS A 379 2.41 -18.58 -5.10
N ILE A 380 1.69 -19.50 -5.75
CA ILE A 380 1.23 -19.33 -7.15
C ILE A 380 0.31 -18.12 -7.28
N LEU A 381 -0.70 -17.96 -6.41
CA LEU A 381 -1.60 -16.81 -6.44
C LEU A 381 -0.87 -15.49 -6.11
N GLY A 382 0.15 -15.55 -5.23
CA GLY A 382 1.05 -14.43 -4.93
C GLY A 382 1.76 -13.92 -6.18
N SER A 383 2.46 -14.80 -6.91
CA SER A 383 3.14 -14.47 -8.17
C SER A 383 2.16 -14.00 -9.27
N LEU A 384 1.02 -14.68 -9.39
CA LEU A 384 -0.02 -14.36 -10.37
C LEU A 384 -0.62 -12.96 -10.17
N TYR A 385 -0.78 -12.55 -8.91
CA TYR A 385 -1.18 -11.19 -8.54
C TYR A 385 -0.02 -10.19 -8.49
N ALA A 386 1.24 -10.63 -8.35
CA ALA A 386 2.43 -9.77 -8.46
C ALA A 386 2.50 -9.07 -9.81
N ALA A 387 2.25 -9.83 -10.87
CA ALA A 387 2.21 -9.37 -12.26
C ALA A 387 0.90 -8.66 -12.66
N SER A 388 -0.05 -8.46 -11.74
CA SER A 388 -1.31 -7.74 -12.01
C SER A 388 -1.13 -6.23 -11.81
N GLU A 389 -1.64 -5.41 -12.73
CA GLU A 389 -1.57 -3.95 -12.60
C GLU A 389 -2.41 -3.43 -11.41
N ASP A 390 -3.48 -4.13 -11.04
CA ASP A 390 -4.36 -3.80 -9.92
C ASP A 390 -3.62 -3.72 -8.57
N GLN A 391 -3.70 -2.56 -7.91
CA GLN A 391 -3.11 -2.35 -6.59
C GLN A 391 -3.69 -3.30 -5.53
N GLU A 392 -5.01 -3.51 -5.53
CA GLU A 392 -5.70 -4.41 -4.59
C GLU A 392 -5.18 -5.86 -4.70
N LYS A 393 -5.01 -6.37 -5.93
CA LYS A 393 -4.43 -7.71 -6.16
C LYS A 393 -3.00 -7.77 -5.63
N ARG A 394 -2.18 -6.74 -5.90
CA ARG A 394 -0.79 -6.67 -5.41
C ARG A 394 -0.66 -6.56 -3.89
N ASP A 395 -1.62 -5.96 -3.19
CA ASP A 395 -1.63 -5.95 -1.73
C ASP A 395 -2.15 -7.27 -1.13
N ILE A 396 -3.08 -7.96 -1.80
CA ILE A 396 -3.43 -9.37 -1.49
C ILE A 396 -2.20 -10.29 -1.71
N ALA A 397 -1.43 -10.08 -2.79
CA ALA A 397 -0.21 -10.82 -3.09
C ALA A 397 0.84 -10.69 -1.99
N LYS A 398 1.13 -9.46 -1.53
CA LYS A 398 1.99 -9.20 -0.36
C LYS A 398 1.48 -9.93 0.89
N GLY A 399 0.16 -9.99 1.08
CA GLY A 399 -0.47 -10.71 2.19
C GLY A 399 -0.32 -12.22 2.13
N HIS A 400 -0.29 -12.82 0.93
CA HIS A 400 0.00 -14.24 0.74
C HIS A 400 1.49 -14.54 0.85
N LEU A 401 2.35 -13.83 0.12
CA LEU A 401 3.79 -14.09 0.10
C LEU A 401 4.45 -13.91 1.47
N LYS A 402 3.99 -12.95 2.30
CA LYS A 402 4.45 -12.85 3.70
C LYS A 402 4.13 -14.11 4.50
N LYS A 403 2.91 -14.65 4.41
CA LYS A 403 2.54 -15.93 5.06
C LYS A 403 3.34 -17.12 4.52
N VAL A 404 3.65 -17.13 3.23
CA VAL A 404 4.51 -18.15 2.60
C VAL A 404 5.91 -18.09 3.22
N THR A 405 6.53 -16.92 3.30
CA THR A 405 7.85 -16.72 3.95
C THR A 405 7.86 -16.96 5.47
N GLU A 406 6.71 -16.78 6.15
CA GLU A 406 6.55 -17.12 7.58
C GLU A 406 6.44 -18.63 7.82
N GLN A 407 5.85 -19.39 6.88
CA GLN A 407 5.68 -20.84 6.99
C GLN A 407 6.92 -21.61 6.55
N TYR A 408 7.55 -21.18 5.46
CA TYR A 408 8.76 -21.78 4.90
C TYR A 408 9.77 -20.67 4.59
N PRO A 409 10.57 -20.22 5.59
CA PRO A 409 11.56 -19.15 5.39
C PRO A 409 12.74 -19.55 4.49
N ASP A 410 12.77 -20.81 4.05
CA ASP A 410 13.82 -21.41 3.22
C ASP A 410 13.54 -21.32 1.71
N ASP A 411 12.33 -20.95 1.29
CA ASP A 411 11.99 -20.82 -0.13
C ASP A 411 12.53 -19.52 -0.73
N VAL A 412 13.60 -19.64 -1.52
CA VAL A 412 14.27 -18.52 -2.21
C VAL A 412 13.31 -17.81 -3.15
N GLU A 413 12.46 -18.54 -3.88
CA GLU A 413 11.55 -17.96 -4.87
C GLU A 413 10.48 -17.08 -4.19
N ALA A 414 9.91 -17.52 -3.07
CA ALA A 414 8.97 -16.72 -2.30
C ALA A 414 9.57 -15.40 -1.79
N TRP A 415 10.87 -15.37 -1.45
CA TRP A 415 11.58 -14.14 -1.09
C TRP A 415 11.83 -13.23 -2.31
N ILE A 416 12.14 -13.78 -3.48
CA ILE A 416 12.32 -13.02 -4.73
C ILE A 416 10.98 -12.40 -5.16
N GLU A 417 9.91 -13.19 -5.25
CA GLU A 417 8.56 -12.69 -5.59
C GLU A 417 8.09 -11.61 -4.61
N LEU A 418 8.33 -11.80 -3.30
CA LEU A 418 8.04 -10.78 -2.29
C LEU A 418 8.87 -9.50 -2.51
N ALA A 419 10.15 -9.63 -2.87
CA ALA A 419 11.01 -8.49 -3.14
C ALA A 419 10.54 -7.68 -4.35
N GLN A 420 10.22 -8.33 -5.47
CA GLN A 420 9.73 -7.71 -6.70
C GLN A 420 8.50 -6.81 -6.46
N ILE A 421 7.48 -7.30 -5.74
CA ILE A 421 6.28 -6.50 -5.44
C ILE A 421 6.59 -5.33 -4.50
N LEU A 422 7.57 -5.49 -3.62
CA LEU A 422 8.00 -4.42 -2.72
C LEU A 422 8.82 -3.33 -3.42
N GLU A 423 9.48 -3.59 -4.56
CA GLU A 423 10.33 -2.59 -5.25
C GLU A 423 9.64 -1.26 -5.57
N GLN A 424 8.32 -1.28 -5.81
CA GLN A 424 7.53 -0.08 -6.09
C GLN A 424 7.01 0.62 -4.82
N THR A 425 6.81 -0.09 -3.70
CA THR A 425 6.16 0.47 -2.50
C THR A 425 7.04 0.59 -1.27
N ASP A 426 8.05 -0.25 -1.12
CA ASP A 426 9.01 -0.27 0.00
C ASP A 426 10.37 -0.82 -0.45
N ILE A 427 11.26 0.10 -0.83
CA ILE A 427 12.63 -0.18 -1.28
C ILE A 427 13.46 -0.86 -0.18
N GLN A 428 13.19 -0.61 1.10
CA GLN A 428 13.92 -1.23 2.22
C GLN A 428 13.42 -2.65 2.46
N GLY A 429 12.10 -2.86 2.40
CA GLY A 429 11.48 -4.19 2.41
C GLY A 429 12.02 -5.08 1.28
N ALA A 430 12.06 -4.56 0.05
CA ALA A 430 12.62 -5.26 -1.10
C ALA A 430 14.10 -5.65 -0.90
N LEU A 431 14.95 -4.73 -0.43
CA LEU A 431 16.36 -5.04 -0.10
C LEU A 431 16.50 -6.07 1.03
N SER A 432 15.61 -6.07 2.02
CA SER A 432 15.64 -7.07 3.08
C SER A 432 15.30 -8.47 2.57
N ALA A 433 14.35 -8.58 1.63
CA ALA A 433 13.92 -9.84 1.03
C ALA A 433 14.93 -10.38 0.00
N TYR A 434 15.52 -9.53 -0.84
CA TYR A 434 16.66 -9.95 -1.66
C TYR A 434 17.88 -10.31 -0.80
N GLY A 435 18.10 -9.63 0.33
CA GLY A 435 19.17 -9.95 1.29
C GLY A 435 19.01 -11.34 1.93
N THR A 436 17.78 -11.73 2.31
CA THR A 436 17.51 -13.09 2.79
C THR A 436 17.65 -14.13 1.68
N ALA A 437 17.11 -13.89 0.48
CA ALA A 437 17.25 -14.77 -0.68
C ALA A 437 18.73 -15.02 -1.04
N THR A 438 19.53 -13.95 -1.14
CA THR A 438 20.98 -13.98 -1.41
C THR A 438 21.72 -14.84 -0.39
N ARG A 439 21.41 -14.67 0.89
CA ARG A 439 22.02 -15.46 1.97
C ARG A 439 21.62 -16.93 1.90
N ILE A 440 20.35 -17.26 1.62
CA ILE A 440 19.88 -18.65 1.54
C ILE A 440 20.57 -19.41 0.39
N LEU A 441 20.73 -18.77 -0.77
CA LEU A 441 21.49 -19.31 -1.91
C LEU A 441 22.93 -19.66 -1.50
N GLN A 442 23.62 -18.74 -0.81
CA GLN A 442 25.00 -18.94 -0.35
C GLN A 442 25.13 -19.98 0.78
N GLU A 443 24.25 -19.95 1.78
CA GLU A 443 24.35 -20.80 2.98
C GLU A 443 23.82 -22.23 2.78
N LYS A 444 22.82 -22.44 1.91
CA LYS A 444 22.13 -23.75 1.78
C LYS A 444 22.35 -24.44 0.44
N VAL A 445 22.41 -23.68 -0.65
CA VAL A 445 22.61 -24.23 -2.01
C VAL A 445 24.09 -24.23 -2.38
N GLN A 446 24.90 -23.37 -1.73
CA GLN A 446 26.30 -23.11 -2.07
C GLN A 446 26.48 -22.66 -3.54
N ALA A 447 25.42 -22.10 -4.14
CA ALA A 447 25.39 -21.62 -5.51
C ALA A 447 25.69 -20.12 -5.58
N ASP A 448 26.40 -19.70 -6.63
CA ASP A 448 26.65 -18.28 -6.88
C ASP A 448 25.37 -17.55 -7.27
N VAL A 449 25.19 -16.36 -6.69
CA VAL A 449 23.98 -15.54 -6.80
C VAL A 449 23.72 -15.15 -8.27
N PRO A 450 22.51 -15.34 -8.81
CA PRO A 450 22.20 -14.96 -10.19
C PRO A 450 22.42 -13.46 -10.47
N PRO A 451 22.90 -13.10 -11.67
CA PRO A 451 23.25 -11.71 -11.99
C PRO A 451 22.04 -10.76 -12.00
N GLU A 452 20.84 -11.26 -12.27
CA GLU A 452 19.57 -10.55 -12.15
C GLU A 452 19.31 -10.02 -10.72
N ILE A 453 19.46 -10.86 -9.70
CA ILE A 453 19.25 -10.46 -8.29
C ILE A 453 20.27 -9.41 -7.88
N LEU A 454 21.54 -9.58 -8.27
CA LEU A 454 22.59 -8.60 -8.03
C LEU A 454 22.33 -7.26 -8.73
N ASN A 455 21.79 -7.27 -9.96
CA ASN A 455 21.38 -6.06 -10.67
C ASN A 455 20.20 -5.36 -9.98
N ASN A 456 19.17 -6.09 -9.55
CA ASN A 456 18.00 -5.50 -8.87
C ASN A 456 18.39 -4.92 -7.49
N VAL A 457 19.21 -5.62 -6.71
CA VAL A 457 19.81 -5.10 -5.46
C VAL A 457 20.64 -3.84 -5.73
N GLY A 458 21.46 -3.84 -6.79
CA GLY A 458 22.21 -2.66 -7.22
C GLY A 458 21.31 -1.47 -7.57
N ALA A 459 20.20 -1.71 -8.30
CA ALA A 459 19.23 -0.69 -8.68
C ALA A 459 18.48 -0.10 -7.47
N LEU A 460 18.13 -0.92 -6.48
CA LEU A 460 17.53 -0.46 -5.22
C LEU A 460 18.53 0.35 -4.38
N HIS A 461 19.78 -0.10 -4.24
CA HIS A 461 20.84 0.69 -3.59
C HIS A 461 21.12 2.02 -4.33
N PHE A 462 21.03 2.03 -5.66
CA PHE A 462 21.14 3.25 -6.46
C PHE A 462 19.99 4.24 -6.16
N ARG A 463 18.72 3.76 -6.12
CA ARG A 463 17.56 4.59 -5.74
C ARG A 463 17.69 5.18 -4.33
N LEU A 464 18.33 4.48 -3.39
CA LEU A 464 18.62 4.98 -2.04
C LEU A 464 19.80 5.98 -1.95
N GLY A 465 20.54 6.21 -3.05
CA GLY A 465 21.75 7.03 -3.02
C GLY A 465 22.99 6.32 -2.43
N ASN A 466 22.91 4.99 -2.19
CA ASN A 466 24.02 4.16 -1.72
C ASN A 466 24.97 3.79 -2.87
N LEU A 467 25.42 4.79 -3.64
CA LEU A 467 26.11 4.65 -4.92
C LEU A 467 27.38 3.77 -4.83
N GLY A 468 28.11 3.83 -3.72
CA GLY A 468 29.32 3.02 -3.51
C GLY A 468 29.06 1.51 -3.45
N GLU A 469 27.94 1.08 -2.86
CA GLU A 469 27.56 -0.33 -2.80
C GLU A 469 26.85 -0.77 -4.09
N ALA A 470 25.99 0.08 -4.65
CA ALA A 470 25.37 -0.16 -5.96
C ALA A 470 26.41 -0.40 -7.06
N LYS A 471 27.53 0.36 -7.07
CA LYS A 471 28.65 0.14 -8.01
C LYS A 471 29.27 -1.25 -7.86
N LYS A 472 29.41 -1.78 -6.63
CA LYS A 472 29.90 -3.15 -6.41
C LYS A 472 28.93 -4.19 -6.94
N TYR A 473 27.63 -4.05 -6.64
CA TYR A 473 26.61 -5.01 -7.07
C TYR A 473 26.47 -5.06 -8.60
N PHE A 474 26.49 -3.91 -9.29
CA PHE A 474 26.49 -3.89 -10.76
C PHE A 474 27.77 -4.50 -11.37
N LEU A 475 28.95 -4.25 -10.80
CA LEU A 475 30.19 -4.88 -11.28
C LEU A 475 30.17 -6.41 -11.05
N ALA A 476 29.75 -6.86 -9.86
CA ALA A 476 29.59 -8.27 -9.55
C ALA A 476 28.57 -8.96 -10.47
N SER A 477 27.44 -8.31 -10.78
CA SER A 477 26.44 -8.78 -11.74
C SER A 477 27.02 -8.88 -13.17
N LEU A 478 27.77 -7.87 -13.64
CA LEU A 478 28.44 -7.91 -14.95
C LEU A 478 29.49 -9.02 -15.05
N ASP A 479 30.30 -9.21 -14.01
CA ASP A 479 31.34 -10.24 -14.01
C ASP A 479 30.73 -11.65 -13.87
N ARG A 480 29.63 -11.79 -13.12
CA ARG A 480 28.84 -13.03 -13.03
C ARG A 480 28.17 -13.38 -14.36
N ALA A 481 27.56 -12.41 -15.04
CA ALA A 481 26.91 -12.61 -16.33
C ALA A 481 27.92 -12.99 -17.43
N LYS A 482 29.14 -12.43 -17.42
CA LYS A 482 30.21 -12.84 -18.34
C LYS A 482 30.67 -14.27 -18.10
N ALA A 483 30.78 -14.70 -16.84
CA ALA A 483 31.13 -16.08 -16.50
C ALA A 483 30.04 -17.08 -16.91
N GLU A 484 28.78 -16.64 -16.99
CA GLU A 484 27.63 -17.48 -17.36
C GLU A 484 27.26 -17.41 -18.85
N ALA A 485 27.81 -16.44 -19.60
CA ALA A 485 27.63 -16.29 -21.04
C ALA A 485 28.17 -17.49 -21.86
N GLU A 486 29.00 -18.36 -21.26
CA GLU A 486 29.38 -19.66 -21.84
C GLU A 486 28.22 -20.67 -21.90
N HIS A 487 27.12 -20.43 -21.17
CA HIS A 487 25.95 -21.32 -21.09
C HIS A 487 24.77 -20.85 -21.97
N ASP A 488 24.47 -19.54 -21.97
CA ASP A 488 23.51 -18.91 -22.89
C ASP A 488 23.95 -17.47 -23.21
N GLU A 489 24.68 -17.31 -24.32
CA GLU A 489 25.20 -16.01 -24.77
C GLU A 489 24.08 -14.96 -24.93
N HIS A 490 22.90 -15.36 -25.42
CA HIS A 490 21.83 -14.40 -25.73
C HIS A 490 21.16 -13.87 -24.46
N TYR A 491 20.81 -14.78 -23.53
CA TYR A 491 20.17 -14.43 -22.26
C TYR A 491 21.11 -13.59 -21.38
N TYR A 492 22.36 -14.01 -21.18
CA TYR A 492 23.29 -13.29 -20.33
C TYR A 492 23.80 -11.97 -20.94
N ASN A 493 23.83 -11.84 -22.27
CA ASN A 493 24.08 -10.55 -22.91
C ASN A 493 22.95 -9.54 -22.61
N ALA A 494 21.68 -9.93 -22.65
CA ALA A 494 20.57 -9.03 -22.29
C ALA A 494 20.65 -8.52 -20.84
N ILE A 495 21.07 -9.39 -19.90
CA ILE A 495 21.35 -9.00 -18.51
C ILE A 495 22.57 -8.07 -18.42
N SER A 496 23.63 -8.35 -19.18
CA SER A 496 24.84 -7.52 -19.25
C SER A 496 24.55 -6.10 -19.78
N VAL A 497 23.73 -5.98 -20.83
CA VAL A 497 23.25 -4.69 -21.38
C VAL A 497 22.45 -3.91 -20.33
N THR A 498 21.51 -4.56 -19.65
CA THR A 498 20.68 -3.93 -18.62
C THR A 498 21.53 -3.45 -17.43
N THR A 499 22.48 -4.28 -16.99
CA THR A 499 23.34 -3.98 -15.85
C THR A 499 24.38 -2.91 -16.19
N SER A 500 24.91 -2.88 -17.42
CA SER A 500 25.82 -1.83 -17.88
C SER A 500 25.09 -0.50 -18.13
N TYR A 501 23.83 -0.51 -18.55
CA TYR A 501 22.97 0.70 -18.57
C TYR A 501 22.77 1.25 -17.15
N ASN A 502 22.41 0.39 -16.18
CA ASN A 502 22.26 0.78 -14.77
C ASN A 502 23.58 1.30 -14.16
N LEU A 503 24.72 0.70 -14.51
CA LEU A 503 26.03 1.17 -14.11
C LEU A 503 26.38 2.53 -14.75
N ALA A 504 26.06 2.75 -16.03
CA ALA A 504 26.25 4.05 -16.70
C ALA A 504 25.39 5.16 -16.06
N ARG A 505 24.15 4.82 -15.69
CA ARG A 505 23.22 5.67 -14.93
C ARG A 505 23.76 6.01 -13.54
N LEU A 506 24.46 5.07 -12.89
CA LEU A 506 25.15 5.31 -11.63
C LEU A 506 26.37 6.22 -11.78
N TYR A 507 27.18 6.02 -12.82
CA TYR A 507 28.32 6.88 -13.14
C TYR A 507 27.89 8.33 -13.42
N GLU A 508 26.79 8.53 -14.15
CA GLU A 508 26.15 9.83 -14.38
C GLU A 508 25.77 10.51 -13.05
N ALA A 509 25.16 9.77 -12.12
CA ALA A 509 24.81 10.28 -10.78
C ALA A 509 26.02 10.53 -9.87
N MET A 510 27.13 9.81 -10.06
CA MET A 510 28.43 10.09 -9.42
C MET A 510 29.17 11.30 -10.01
N CYS A 511 28.64 11.92 -11.08
CA CYS A 511 29.29 12.95 -11.90
C CYS A 511 30.56 12.46 -12.63
N GLU A 512 30.75 11.14 -12.75
CA GLU A 512 31.82 10.48 -13.52
C GLU A 512 31.42 10.39 -15.01
N PHE A 513 31.00 11.52 -15.59
CA PHE A 513 30.34 11.61 -16.90
C PHE A 513 31.12 10.96 -18.05
N HIS A 514 32.45 10.91 -17.98
CA HIS A 514 33.28 10.29 -19.02
C HIS A 514 33.15 8.76 -19.03
N GLU A 515 33.03 8.11 -17.87
CA GLU A 515 32.79 6.66 -17.79
C GLU A 515 31.35 6.34 -18.19
N ALA A 516 30.38 7.17 -17.80
CA ALA A 516 28.99 7.07 -18.28
C ALA A 516 28.89 7.19 -19.81
N GLU A 517 29.49 8.22 -20.42
CA GLU A 517 29.49 8.42 -21.88
C GLU A 517 30.19 7.27 -22.62
N LYS A 518 31.27 6.72 -22.08
CA LYS A 518 31.94 5.54 -22.65
C LYS A 518 31.04 4.31 -22.59
N LEU A 519 30.36 4.08 -21.47
CA LEU A 519 29.56 2.87 -21.26
C LEU A 519 28.25 2.90 -22.06
N TYR A 520 27.51 4.02 -22.08
CA TYR A 520 26.37 4.20 -22.99
C TYR A 520 26.77 4.05 -24.46
N LYS A 521 27.94 4.57 -24.88
CA LYS A 521 28.44 4.43 -26.27
C LYS A 521 28.94 3.02 -26.61
N ASN A 522 29.27 2.18 -25.63
CA ASN A 522 29.52 0.77 -25.87
C ASN A 522 28.20 0.04 -26.16
N ILE A 523 27.19 0.23 -25.31
CA ILE A 523 25.85 -0.35 -25.51
C ILE A 523 25.30 0.01 -26.90
N LEU A 524 25.46 1.26 -27.36
CA LEU A 524 25.00 1.68 -28.69
C LEU A 524 25.80 1.13 -29.88
N ARG A 525 26.98 0.55 -29.67
CA ARG A 525 27.72 -0.17 -30.74
C ARG A 525 27.22 -1.59 -30.94
N GLU A 526 26.79 -2.22 -29.85
CA GLU A 526 26.28 -3.59 -29.81
C GLU A 526 24.76 -3.61 -30.11
N HIS A 527 24.03 -2.63 -29.57
CA HIS A 527 22.58 -2.51 -29.63
C HIS A 527 22.14 -1.09 -30.05
N PRO A 528 22.29 -0.72 -31.34
CA PRO A 528 21.96 0.62 -31.85
C PRO A 528 20.47 0.99 -31.76
N ASN A 529 19.59 0.03 -31.47
CA ASN A 529 18.15 0.27 -31.29
C ASN A 529 17.79 0.70 -29.84
N TYR A 530 18.75 0.77 -28.91
CA TYR A 530 18.50 1.02 -27.48
C TYR A 530 18.29 2.52 -27.20
N VAL A 531 17.07 3.01 -27.44
CA VAL A 531 16.65 4.42 -27.35
C VAL A 531 17.07 5.10 -26.04
N ASP A 532 16.98 4.41 -24.91
CA ASP A 532 17.29 4.98 -23.60
C ASP A 532 18.74 5.48 -23.47
N CYS A 533 19.70 4.84 -24.14
CA CYS A 533 21.09 5.29 -24.16
C CYS A 533 21.25 6.62 -24.93
N TYR A 534 20.52 6.81 -26.04
CA TYR A 534 20.49 8.09 -26.76
C TYR A 534 19.89 9.21 -25.89
N LEU A 535 18.80 8.91 -25.17
CA LEU A 535 18.15 9.88 -24.29
C LEU A 535 19.04 10.28 -23.10
N ARG A 536 19.83 9.35 -22.54
CA ARG A 536 20.81 9.67 -21.49
C ARG A 536 22.00 10.47 -22.02
N LEU A 537 22.54 10.14 -23.20
CA LEU A 537 23.59 10.93 -23.85
C LEU A 537 23.12 12.37 -24.15
N GLY A 538 21.91 12.54 -24.66
CA GLY A 538 21.30 13.86 -24.90
C GLY A 538 21.05 14.64 -23.60
N ALA A 539 20.64 13.97 -22.51
CA ALA A 539 20.50 14.60 -21.20
C ALA A 539 21.84 15.08 -20.62
N MET A 540 22.91 14.27 -20.70
CA MET A 540 24.24 14.70 -20.28
C MET A 540 24.79 15.85 -21.12
N ALA A 541 24.56 15.85 -22.43
CA ALA A 541 24.94 16.96 -23.31
C ALA A 541 24.19 18.26 -22.94
N ARG A 542 22.88 18.17 -22.62
CA ARG A 542 22.07 19.28 -22.12
C ARG A 542 22.62 19.84 -20.81
N ASP A 543 23.00 18.97 -19.88
CA ASP A 543 23.44 19.37 -18.53
C ASP A 543 24.88 19.92 -18.51
N LYS A 544 25.70 19.56 -19.51
CA LYS A 544 26.94 20.27 -19.88
C LYS A 544 26.69 21.65 -20.52
N GLY A 545 25.44 22.01 -20.84
CA GLY A 545 25.05 23.23 -21.53
C GLY A 545 25.12 23.17 -23.06
N ASN A 546 25.45 22.02 -23.66
CA ASN A 546 25.53 21.88 -25.12
C ASN A 546 24.17 21.55 -25.74
N PHE A 547 23.34 22.59 -25.89
CA PHE A 547 21.98 22.48 -26.41
C PHE A 547 21.88 22.11 -27.92
N TYR A 548 23.01 21.93 -28.61
CA TYR A 548 23.04 21.46 -30.00
C TYR A 548 23.20 19.94 -30.03
N GLU A 549 24.29 19.40 -29.48
CA GLU A 549 24.49 17.95 -29.31
C GLU A 549 23.28 17.29 -28.62
N ALA A 550 22.74 17.91 -27.56
CA ALA A 550 21.52 17.42 -26.90
C ALA A 550 20.32 17.34 -27.87
N SER A 551 20.16 18.32 -28.75
CA SER A 551 19.09 18.31 -29.75
C SER A 551 19.28 17.24 -30.81
N ASP A 552 20.51 16.83 -31.10
CA ASP A 552 20.82 15.89 -32.16
C ASP A 552 20.70 14.45 -31.66
N TRP A 553 21.22 14.13 -30.46
CA TRP A 553 20.95 12.84 -29.79
C TRP A 553 19.45 12.56 -29.61
N PHE A 554 18.64 13.57 -29.26
CA PHE A 554 17.18 13.39 -29.18
C PHE A 554 16.48 13.24 -30.56
N LYS A 555 17.07 13.74 -31.66
CA LYS A 555 16.56 13.47 -33.03
C LYS A 555 16.91 12.06 -33.48
N GLU A 556 18.09 11.55 -33.13
CA GLU A 556 18.53 10.17 -33.43
C GLU A 556 17.62 9.15 -32.72
N ALA A 557 17.33 9.35 -31.43
CA ALA A 557 16.32 8.58 -30.69
C ALA A 557 14.95 8.54 -31.42
N LEU A 558 14.54 9.66 -32.02
CA LEU A 558 13.31 9.78 -32.81
C LEU A 558 13.43 9.26 -34.25
N GLN A 559 14.62 8.94 -34.78
CA GLN A 559 14.72 8.19 -36.05
C GLN A 559 14.39 6.71 -35.83
N ILE A 560 14.77 6.18 -34.66
CA ILE A 560 14.46 4.81 -34.24
C ILE A 560 12.96 4.72 -33.91
N ASN A 561 12.50 5.47 -32.90
CA ASN A 561 11.11 5.44 -32.44
C ASN A 561 10.46 6.83 -32.59
N GLN A 562 9.87 7.11 -33.75
CA GLN A 562 9.32 8.43 -34.12
C GLN A 562 8.26 9.00 -33.18
N ASP A 563 7.59 8.15 -32.39
CA ASP A 563 6.51 8.50 -31.48
C ASP A 563 6.85 8.24 -30.00
N HIS A 564 8.14 8.11 -29.65
CA HIS A 564 8.57 7.91 -28.25
C HIS A 564 8.23 9.14 -27.37
N PRO A 565 7.35 9.03 -26.35
CA PRO A 565 6.85 10.19 -25.60
C PRO A 565 7.94 10.95 -24.84
N ASP A 566 8.90 10.23 -24.25
CA ASP A 566 10.01 10.86 -23.52
C ASP A 566 10.95 11.63 -24.43
N ALA A 567 11.14 11.17 -25.68
CA ALA A 567 12.03 11.84 -26.63
C ALA A 567 11.41 13.18 -27.07
N TRP A 568 10.10 13.18 -27.38
CA TRP A 568 9.35 14.41 -27.64
C TRP A 568 9.30 15.34 -26.42
N SER A 569 9.16 14.79 -25.21
CA SER A 569 9.15 15.55 -23.96
C SER A 569 10.51 16.18 -23.64
N LEU A 570 11.62 15.47 -23.89
CA LEU A 570 12.98 15.98 -23.72
C LEU A 570 13.31 17.09 -24.73
N ILE A 571 12.85 16.98 -25.99
CA ILE A 571 12.94 18.09 -26.97
C ILE A 571 12.04 19.27 -26.55
N GLY A 572 10.83 19.01 -26.04
CA GLY A 572 9.96 20.03 -25.48
C GLY A 572 10.67 20.82 -24.38
N ASN A 573 11.23 20.13 -23.38
CA ASN A 573 12.03 20.69 -22.30
C ASN A 573 13.28 21.45 -22.80
N LEU A 574 13.93 20.98 -23.86
CA LEU A 574 15.08 21.66 -24.48
C LEU A 574 14.68 23.03 -25.07
N HIS A 575 13.50 23.12 -25.70
CA HIS A 575 12.95 24.42 -26.13
C HIS A 575 12.57 25.30 -24.93
N LEU A 576 12.02 24.73 -23.84
CA LEU A 576 11.69 25.52 -22.63
C LEU A 576 12.94 26.11 -21.97
N ALA A 577 14.05 25.36 -21.93
CA ALA A 577 15.35 25.84 -21.45
C ALA A 577 15.90 27.02 -22.29
N LYS A 578 15.61 27.04 -23.60
CA LYS A 578 15.91 28.16 -24.52
C LYS A 578 14.89 29.30 -24.46
N GLN A 579 13.83 29.19 -23.64
CA GLN A 579 12.68 30.11 -23.58
C GLN A 579 11.87 30.17 -24.89
N GLU A 580 11.94 29.11 -25.70
CA GLU A 580 11.24 28.94 -26.98
C GLU A 580 9.84 28.32 -26.76
N TRP A 581 8.95 29.07 -26.10
CA TRP A 581 7.64 28.56 -25.64
C TRP A 581 6.77 27.95 -26.74
N GLY A 582 6.70 28.59 -27.92
CA GLY A 582 5.86 28.14 -29.05
C GLY A 582 6.30 26.80 -29.66
N PRO A 583 7.59 26.63 -30.01
CA PRO A 583 8.14 25.33 -30.40
C PRO A 583 7.94 24.25 -29.34
N GLY A 584 8.21 24.55 -28.05
CA GLY A 584 8.00 23.61 -26.94
C GLY A 584 6.56 23.15 -26.80
N GLN A 585 5.60 24.09 -26.77
CA GLN A 585 4.16 23.82 -26.74
C GLN A 585 3.75 22.83 -27.83
N LYS A 586 4.20 23.05 -29.08
CA LYS A 586 3.90 22.18 -30.23
C LYS A 586 4.47 20.76 -30.12
N LYS A 587 5.48 20.51 -29.28
CA LYS A 587 5.98 19.15 -29.01
C LYS A 587 5.06 18.42 -28.03
N PHE A 588 4.72 19.03 -26.90
CA PHE A 588 3.80 18.44 -25.92
C PHE A 588 2.39 18.23 -26.52
N GLU A 589 1.90 19.17 -27.34
CA GLU A 589 0.66 19.01 -28.11
C GLU A 589 0.70 17.91 -29.18
N ARG A 590 1.88 17.40 -29.60
CA ARG A 590 1.96 16.23 -30.50
C ARG A 590 1.70 14.93 -29.72
N ILE A 591 2.30 14.79 -28.53
CA ILE A 591 2.11 13.62 -27.65
C ILE A 591 0.62 13.47 -27.29
N LEU A 592 0.00 14.57 -26.84
CA LEU A 592 -1.41 14.59 -26.41
C LEU A 592 -2.44 14.43 -27.54
N LYS A 593 -2.01 14.30 -28.81
CA LYS A 593 -2.88 14.01 -29.97
C LYS A 593 -2.95 12.53 -30.32
N GLN A 594 -2.05 11.71 -29.78
CA GLN A 594 -2.07 10.26 -29.99
C GLN A 594 -3.02 9.60 -28.98
N PRO A 595 -3.97 8.73 -29.39
CA PRO A 595 -4.96 8.16 -28.48
C PRO A 595 -4.34 7.40 -27.30
N SER A 596 -3.25 6.66 -27.54
CA SER A 596 -2.52 5.89 -26.53
C SER A 596 -1.87 6.75 -25.43
N THR A 597 -1.51 8.00 -25.74
CA THR A 597 -0.83 8.92 -24.82
C THR A 597 -1.65 10.17 -24.51
N GLN A 598 -2.94 10.18 -24.86
CA GLN A 598 -3.84 11.32 -24.65
C GLN A 598 -4.00 11.70 -23.17
N SER A 599 -3.80 10.72 -22.26
CA SER A 599 -3.82 10.93 -20.80
C SER A 599 -2.41 10.96 -20.16
N ASP A 600 -1.34 11.18 -20.94
CA ASP A 600 0.00 11.35 -20.36
C ASP A 600 0.04 12.57 -19.43
N THR A 601 0.26 12.28 -18.15
CA THR A 601 0.31 13.25 -17.08
C THR A 601 1.53 14.17 -17.21
N TYR A 602 2.66 13.69 -17.75
CA TYR A 602 3.87 14.51 -17.86
C TYR A 602 3.71 15.62 -18.90
N SER A 603 3.29 15.30 -20.12
CA SER A 603 3.09 16.29 -21.19
C SER A 603 1.90 17.22 -20.91
N MET A 604 0.84 16.77 -20.20
CA MET A 604 -0.18 17.68 -19.68
C MET A 604 0.40 18.69 -18.68
N LEU A 605 1.15 18.23 -17.67
CA LEU A 605 1.79 19.13 -16.68
C LEU A 605 2.78 20.10 -17.34
N ALA A 606 3.58 19.62 -18.29
CA ALA A 606 4.50 20.45 -19.07
C ALA A 606 3.75 21.52 -19.88
N LEU A 607 2.63 21.17 -20.55
CA LEU A 607 1.79 22.12 -21.27
C LEU A 607 1.16 23.16 -20.32
N GLY A 608 0.69 22.75 -19.14
CA GLY A 608 0.23 23.65 -18.08
C GLY A 608 1.32 24.62 -17.62
N ASN A 609 2.53 24.12 -17.40
CA ASN A 609 3.70 24.91 -17.01
C ASN A 609 4.11 25.92 -18.11
N VAL A 610 4.02 25.56 -19.39
CA VAL A 610 4.23 26.50 -20.51
C VAL A 610 3.21 27.65 -20.46
N TRP A 611 1.92 27.35 -20.29
CA TRP A 611 0.91 28.41 -20.14
C TRP A 611 1.19 29.30 -18.93
N LEU A 612 1.58 28.72 -17.78
CA LEU A 612 1.96 29.46 -16.59
C LEU A 612 3.18 30.36 -16.83
N GLN A 613 4.22 29.86 -17.52
CA GLN A 613 5.42 30.64 -17.87
C GLN A 613 5.09 31.83 -18.80
N THR A 614 4.10 31.70 -19.69
CA THR A 614 3.64 32.86 -20.49
C THR A 614 2.98 33.98 -19.69
N LEU A 615 2.51 33.72 -18.46
CA LEU A 615 1.91 34.74 -17.57
C LEU A 615 2.91 35.76 -17.02
N HIS A 616 4.22 35.44 -17.03
CA HIS A 616 5.24 36.34 -16.50
C HIS A 616 5.79 37.32 -17.56
N GLN A 617 5.28 37.25 -18.80
CA GLN A 617 5.56 38.24 -19.83
C GLN A 617 4.78 39.55 -19.55
N PRO A 618 5.37 40.75 -19.72
CA PRO A 618 4.69 42.02 -19.53
C PRO A 618 3.76 42.37 -20.72
N THR A 619 2.89 41.43 -21.12
CA THR A 619 1.84 41.69 -22.11
C THR A 619 0.74 42.53 -21.48
N ARG A 620 0.53 43.74 -21.99
CA ARG A 620 -0.39 44.77 -21.45
C ARG A 620 -1.88 44.35 -21.39
N ASP A 621 -2.23 43.20 -21.95
CA ASP A 621 -3.60 42.73 -22.19
C ASP A 621 -4.08 41.78 -21.08
N ARG A 622 -4.69 42.33 -20.02
CA ARG A 622 -5.24 41.54 -18.88
C ARG A 622 -6.19 40.40 -19.28
N GLU A 623 -6.96 40.58 -20.36
CA GLU A 623 -7.85 39.53 -20.88
C GLU A 623 -7.09 38.40 -21.59
N LYS A 624 -5.83 38.60 -22.01
CA LYS A 624 -4.95 37.54 -22.49
C LYS A 624 -4.37 36.75 -21.32
N GLU A 625 -3.92 37.43 -20.27
CA GLU A 625 -3.43 36.81 -19.02
C GLU A 625 -4.49 35.90 -18.40
N LYS A 626 -5.74 36.39 -18.21
CA LYS A 626 -6.87 35.58 -17.71
C LYS A 626 -7.08 34.29 -18.53
N ARG A 627 -7.14 34.42 -19.87
CA ARG A 627 -7.31 33.26 -20.77
C ARG A 627 -6.16 32.25 -20.67
N HIS A 628 -4.94 32.68 -20.36
CA HIS A 628 -3.82 31.78 -20.12
C HIS A 628 -3.88 31.14 -18.72
N GLN A 629 -4.28 31.89 -17.69
CA GLN A 629 -4.55 31.34 -16.34
C GLN A 629 -5.64 30.27 -16.36
N ASP A 630 -6.76 30.52 -17.04
CA ASP A 630 -7.90 29.59 -17.08
C ASP A 630 -7.60 28.34 -17.93
N ARG A 631 -6.76 28.45 -18.97
CA ARG A 631 -6.22 27.29 -19.71
C ARG A 631 -5.30 26.43 -18.84
N ALA A 632 -4.33 27.04 -18.14
CA ALA A 632 -3.46 26.31 -17.22
C ALA A 632 -4.28 25.62 -16.11
N LEU A 633 -5.24 26.34 -15.52
CA LEU A 633 -6.13 25.82 -14.49
C LEU A 633 -7.03 24.68 -14.99
N ALA A 634 -7.50 24.72 -16.24
CA ALA A 634 -8.26 23.64 -16.84
C ALA A 634 -7.41 22.37 -16.99
N ILE A 635 -6.17 22.50 -17.48
CA ILE A 635 -5.23 21.38 -17.65
C ILE A 635 -4.89 20.76 -16.28
N TYR A 636 -4.51 21.57 -15.28
CA TYR A 636 -4.21 21.04 -13.95
C TYR A 636 -5.43 20.38 -13.28
N LYS A 637 -6.65 20.90 -13.51
CA LYS A 637 -7.90 20.27 -13.04
C LYS A 637 -8.22 18.97 -13.78
N GLN A 638 -7.80 18.81 -15.04
CA GLN A 638 -7.91 17.56 -15.78
C GLN A 638 -6.93 16.53 -15.22
N VAL A 639 -5.65 16.89 -15.04
CA VAL A 639 -4.65 16.01 -14.39
C VAL A 639 -5.12 15.56 -13.01
N LEU A 640 -5.60 16.49 -12.16
CA LEU A 640 -6.05 16.17 -10.79
C LEU A 640 -7.36 15.35 -10.73
N ARG A 641 -8.12 15.25 -11.84
CA ARG A 641 -9.26 14.32 -11.96
C ARG A 641 -8.81 12.90 -12.30
N ASN A 642 -7.72 12.77 -13.07
CA ASN A 642 -7.18 11.48 -13.47
C ASN A 642 -6.27 10.90 -12.38
N ASP A 643 -5.45 11.74 -11.74
CA ASP A 643 -4.64 11.43 -10.57
C ASP A 643 -4.84 12.48 -9.46
N ALA A 644 -5.68 12.16 -8.48
CA ALA A 644 -5.95 13.01 -7.33
C ALA A 644 -4.77 13.16 -6.35
N LYS A 645 -3.69 12.37 -6.50
CA LYS A 645 -2.47 12.44 -5.68
C LYS A 645 -1.40 13.34 -6.32
N ASN A 646 -1.67 13.95 -7.47
CA ASN A 646 -0.66 14.65 -8.26
C ASN A 646 -0.17 15.97 -7.62
N LEU A 647 1.01 15.89 -7.01
CA LEU A 647 1.70 16.99 -6.34
C LEU A 647 1.96 18.20 -7.27
N TYR A 648 2.36 17.93 -8.52
CA TYR A 648 2.71 18.97 -9.49
C TYR A 648 1.47 19.71 -10.02
N ALA A 649 0.34 19.00 -10.21
CA ALA A 649 -0.92 19.64 -10.56
C ALA A 649 -1.41 20.57 -9.44
N ALA A 650 -1.34 20.13 -8.18
CA ALA A 650 -1.69 20.95 -7.02
C ALA A 650 -0.78 22.18 -6.88
N ASN A 651 0.53 22.02 -7.05
CA ASN A 651 1.51 23.11 -7.07
C ASN A 651 1.23 24.13 -8.20
N GLY A 652 0.91 23.66 -9.42
CA GLY A 652 0.48 24.51 -10.54
C GLY A 652 -0.81 25.29 -10.25
N ILE A 653 -1.80 24.64 -9.61
CA ILE A 653 -3.04 25.30 -9.16
C ILE A 653 -2.74 26.38 -8.11
N GLY A 654 -1.91 26.08 -7.11
CA GLY A 654 -1.48 27.04 -6.08
C GLY A 654 -0.82 28.28 -6.68
N ALA A 655 0.01 28.10 -7.71
CA ALA A 655 0.64 29.22 -8.42
C ALA A 655 -0.35 30.05 -9.24
N VAL A 656 -1.32 29.43 -9.92
CA VAL A 656 -2.40 30.18 -10.61
C VAL A 656 -3.30 30.92 -9.62
N LEU A 657 -3.61 30.34 -8.46
CA LEU A 657 -4.34 31.02 -7.38
C LEU A 657 -3.57 32.22 -6.83
N ALA A 658 -2.24 32.09 -6.67
CA ALA A 658 -1.37 33.20 -6.28
C ALA A 658 -1.38 34.33 -7.33
N HIS A 659 -1.32 34.01 -8.62
CA HIS A 659 -1.44 34.99 -9.71
C HIS A 659 -2.83 35.68 -9.77
N LYS A 660 -3.89 35.03 -9.29
CA LYS A 660 -5.23 35.64 -9.10
C LYS A 660 -5.38 36.41 -7.78
N GLY A 661 -4.37 36.40 -6.91
CA GLY A 661 -4.36 37.12 -5.63
C GLY A 661 -4.93 36.35 -4.43
N TYR A 662 -5.31 35.08 -4.60
CA TYR A 662 -5.89 34.24 -3.54
C TYR A 662 -4.82 33.66 -2.61
N PHE A 663 -4.01 34.53 -2.00
CA PHE A 663 -2.80 34.17 -1.26
C PHE A 663 -3.04 33.29 -0.02
N ARG A 664 -4.26 33.23 0.52
CA ARG A 664 -4.61 32.31 1.62
C ARG A 664 -4.79 30.89 1.09
N GLU A 665 -5.71 30.69 0.14
CA GLU A 665 -5.97 29.42 -0.52
C GLU A 665 -4.70 28.84 -1.16
N ALA A 666 -3.91 29.67 -1.84
CA ALA A 666 -2.63 29.26 -2.42
C ALA A 666 -1.64 28.72 -1.37
N ARG A 667 -1.52 29.40 -0.21
CA ARG A 667 -0.69 28.93 0.91
C ARG A 667 -1.13 27.55 1.39
N ASP A 668 -2.44 27.35 1.52
CA ASP A 668 -3.01 26.16 2.12
C ASP A 668 -2.91 24.95 1.17
N VAL A 669 -3.01 25.18 -0.15
CA VAL A 669 -2.65 24.20 -1.19
C VAL A 669 -1.15 23.86 -1.15
N PHE A 670 -0.26 24.86 -1.15
CA PHE A 670 1.18 24.59 -1.09
C PHE A 670 1.61 23.90 0.22
N ALA A 671 0.92 24.14 1.34
CA ALA A 671 1.16 23.46 2.60
C ALA A 671 0.89 21.95 2.48
N GLN A 672 -0.23 21.55 1.86
CA GLN A 672 -0.55 20.15 1.59
C GLN A 672 0.51 19.48 0.71
N VAL A 673 0.96 20.15 -0.36
CA VAL A 673 2.04 19.61 -1.24
C VAL A 673 3.37 19.47 -0.48
N ARG A 674 3.69 20.41 0.42
CA ARG A 674 4.90 20.34 1.26
C ARG A 674 4.82 19.23 2.32
N GLU A 675 3.63 18.99 2.86
CA GLU A 675 3.38 17.94 3.87
C GLU A 675 3.40 16.54 3.25
N ALA A 676 2.95 16.40 2.00
CA ALA A 676 3.13 15.18 1.22
C ALA A 676 4.58 14.99 0.74
N THR A 677 5.28 16.06 0.33
CA THR A 677 6.68 16.01 -0.11
C THR A 677 7.47 17.26 0.27
N ALA A 678 8.49 17.09 1.11
CA ALA A 678 9.42 18.17 1.48
C ALA A 678 10.61 18.30 0.52
N ASP A 679 10.67 17.51 -0.56
CA ASP A 679 11.85 17.27 -1.41
C ASP A 679 11.79 17.93 -2.79
N ILE A 680 10.77 18.75 -3.07
CA ILE A 680 10.66 19.55 -4.30
C ILE A 680 10.95 21.02 -3.97
N SER A 681 11.92 21.63 -4.64
CA SER A 681 12.47 22.95 -4.27
C SER A 681 11.56 24.14 -4.57
N ASP A 682 10.66 23.98 -5.55
CA ASP A 682 9.68 24.97 -5.99
C ASP A 682 8.60 25.22 -4.94
N VAL A 683 8.13 24.20 -4.22
CA VAL A 683 7.15 24.34 -3.13
C VAL A 683 7.69 25.25 -2.01
N TRP A 684 8.98 25.14 -1.67
CA TRP A 684 9.63 26.02 -0.70
C TRP A 684 9.71 27.47 -1.20
N LEU A 685 10.00 27.67 -2.49
CA LEU A 685 10.03 28.99 -3.12
C LEU A 685 8.63 29.61 -3.16
N ASN A 686 7.64 28.86 -3.65
CA ASN A 686 6.25 29.29 -3.74
C ASN A 686 5.67 29.69 -2.38
N LEU A 687 5.89 28.88 -1.33
CA LEU A 687 5.51 29.27 0.05
C LEU A 687 6.26 30.52 0.52
N ALA A 688 7.56 30.64 0.24
CA ALA A 688 8.33 31.82 0.62
C ALA A 688 7.86 33.10 -0.12
N HIS A 689 7.40 33.00 -1.37
CA HIS A 689 6.81 34.10 -2.12
C HIS A 689 5.50 34.55 -1.47
N ILE A 690 4.62 33.60 -1.10
CA ILE A 690 3.38 33.88 -0.38
C ILE A 690 3.64 34.54 0.98
N TYR A 691 4.62 34.04 1.75
CA TYR A 691 5.00 34.67 3.03
C TYR A 691 5.59 36.08 2.86
N VAL A 692 6.37 36.35 1.79
CA VAL A 692 6.86 37.70 1.46
C VAL A 692 5.72 38.68 1.18
N GLU A 693 4.60 38.22 0.60
CA GLU A 693 3.48 39.10 0.25
C GLU A 693 2.46 39.23 1.38
N GLN A 694 2.29 38.19 2.21
CA GLN A 694 1.61 38.27 3.51
C GLN A 694 2.40 39.06 4.59
N LYS A 695 3.54 39.68 4.22
CA LYS A 695 4.47 40.42 5.10
C LYS A 695 5.13 39.58 6.22
N GLN A 696 5.04 38.26 6.15
CA GLN A 696 5.62 37.32 7.12
C GLN A 696 7.09 37.02 6.79
N TYR A 697 7.92 38.07 6.79
CA TYR A 697 9.29 38.01 6.27
C TYR A 697 10.21 37.02 7.00
N ILE A 698 10.00 36.81 8.31
CA ILE A 698 10.80 35.87 9.12
C ILE A 698 10.60 34.44 8.61
N SER A 699 9.35 34.02 8.40
CA SER A 699 9.00 32.71 7.83
C SER A 699 9.55 32.56 6.42
N ALA A 700 9.43 33.60 5.58
CA ALA A 700 9.96 33.58 4.22
C ALA A 700 11.49 33.38 4.18
N VAL A 701 12.24 34.13 4.99
CA VAL A 701 13.70 34.02 5.12
C VAL A 701 14.12 32.60 5.49
N GLN A 702 13.41 31.96 6.44
CA GLN A 702 13.66 30.57 6.81
C GLN A 702 13.38 29.60 5.65
N MET A 703 12.30 29.79 4.89
CA MET A 703 11.99 28.92 3.75
C MET A 703 13.02 29.03 2.62
N TYR A 704 13.48 30.24 2.26
CA TYR A 704 14.55 30.41 1.25
C TYR A 704 15.89 29.82 1.72
N GLU A 705 16.29 30.05 2.98
CA GLU A 705 17.54 29.52 3.55
C GLU A 705 17.52 27.98 3.63
N ASN A 706 16.38 27.38 3.99
CA ASN A 706 16.21 25.92 3.98
C ASN A 706 16.25 25.35 2.55
N CYS A 707 15.63 26.02 1.58
CA CYS A 707 15.69 25.64 0.17
C CYS A 707 17.13 25.68 -0.37
N LEU A 708 17.88 26.76 -0.09
CA LEU A 708 19.30 26.87 -0.42
C LEU A 708 20.10 25.71 0.19
N ARG A 709 19.93 25.46 1.49
CA ARG A 709 20.68 24.42 2.22
C ARG A 709 20.36 23.00 1.77
N LYS A 710 19.12 22.71 1.38
CA LYS A 710 18.66 21.35 1.03
C LYS A 710 18.98 20.97 -0.42
N PHE A 711 18.80 21.88 -1.37
CA PHE A 711 18.84 21.55 -2.81
C PHE A 711 20.07 22.07 -3.55
N TYR A 712 20.73 23.12 -3.05
CA TYR A 712 21.74 23.86 -3.81
C TYR A 712 23.12 23.79 -3.16
N LYS A 713 23.97 22.85 -3.63
CA LYS A 713 25.40 22.73 -3.22
C LYS A 713 26.23 23.98 -3.55
N HIS A 714 25.74 24.87 -4.40
CA HIS A 714 26.36 26.15 -4.78
C HIS A 714 25.30 27.26 -4.77
N GLN A 715 25.67 28.51 -4.50
CA GLN A 715 24.68 29.57 -4.25
C GLN A 715 23.94 29.99 -5.54
N ASN A 716 22.72 29.48 -5.72
CA ASN A 716 21.81 29.89 -6.79
C ASN A 716 21.45 31.38 -6.66
N THR A 717 21.82 32.18 -7.67
CA THR A 717 21.68 33.63 -7.66
C THR A 717 20.23 34.11 -7.52
N GLU A 718 19.27 33.38 -8.10
CA GLU A 718 17.85 33.78 -8.13
C GLU A 718 17.19 33.58 -6.75
N VAL A 719 17.44 32.44 -6.12
CA VAL A 719 16.95 32.17 -4.75
C VAL A 719 17.59 33.14 -3.74
N VAL A 720 18.88 33.46 -3.92
CA VAL A 720 19.58 34.45 -3.09
C VAL A 720 19.05 35.89 -3.33
N LEU A 721 18.61 36.21 -4.55
CA LEU A 721 17.94 37.47 -4.87
C LEU A 721 16.57 37.58 -4.15
N TYR A 722 15.78 36.52 -4.11
CA TYR A 722 14.51 36.50 -3.38
C TYR A 722 14.70 36.58 -1.86
N LEU A 723 15.69 35.85 -1.32
CA LEU A 723 16.10 35.96 0.08
C LEU A 723 16.57 37.38 0.42
N ALA A 724 17.36 38.02 -0.43
CA ALA A 724 17.78 39.41 -0.25
C ALA A 724 16.58 40.39 -0.26
N ARG A 725 15.61 40.20 -1.16
CA ARG A 725 14.36 40.97 -1.21
C ARG A 725 13.55 40.81 0.09
N ALA A 726 13.48 39.60 0.65
CA ALA A 726 12.82 39.34 1.92
C ALA A 726 13.56 39.99 3.11
N LEU A 727 14.89 39.83 3.21
CA LEU A 727 15.71 40.48 4.25
C LEU A 727 15.62 42.02 4.19
N PHE A 728 15.57 42.58 2.98
CA PHE A 728 15.39 44.02 2.74
C PHE A 728 14.00 44.52 3.17
N LYS A 729 12.91 43.81 2.81
CA LYS A 729 11.56 44.11 3.33
C LYS A 729 11.49 43.95 4.87
N CYS A 730 12.28 43.06 5.46
CA CYS A 730 12.39 42.81 6.90
C CYS A 730 13.24 43.85 7.66
N GLY A 731 13.82 44.84 7.00
CA GLY A 731 14.73 45.83 7.62
C GLY A 731 16.13 45.30 7.96
N LYS A 732 16.43 44.02 7.69
CA LYS A 732 17.72 43.38 7.99
C LYS A 732 18.79 43.72 6.93
N LEU A 733 19.14 45.01 6.83
CA LEU A 733 20.00 45.53 5.76
C LEU A 733 21.42 44.93 5.76
N GLN A 734 22.04 44.70 6.92
CA GLN A 734 23.40 44.12 7.00
C GLN A 734 23.42 42.64 6.57
N GLU A 735 22.44 41.82 6.99
CA GLU A 735 22.30 40.43 6.50
C GLU A 735 22.02 40.40 4.99
N CYS A 736 21.10 41.24 4.50
CA CYS A 736 20.78 41.39 3.08
C CYS A 736 22.04 41.69 2.24
N LYS A 737 22.84 42.66 2.69
CA LYS A 737 24.13 43.04 2.09
C LYS A 737 25.13 41.89 2.04
N GLN A 738 25.32 41.13 3.13
CA GLN A 738 26.20 39.95 3.13
C GLN A 738 25.73 38.90 2.11
N THR A 739 24.43 38.64 2.10
CA THR A 739 23.77 37.67 1.20
C THR A 739 23.90 38.07 -0.27
N LEU A 740 23.69 39.34 -0.62
CA LEU A 740 23.93 39.87 -1.97
C LEU A 740 25.41 39.85 -2.38
N LEU A 741 26.34 40.06 -1.44
CA LEU A 741 27.77 39.94 -1.71
C LEU A 741 28.20 38.49 -1.98
N LYS A 742 27.56 37.49 -1.34
CA LYS A 742 27.74 36.06 -1.68
C LYS A 742 27.26 35.76 -3.10
N ALA A 743 26.06 36.18 -3.49
CA ALA A 743 25.56 36.00 -4.86
C ALA A 743 26.47 36.66 -5.91
N ARG A 744 26.94 37.89 -5.63
CA ARG A 744 27.86 38.62 -6.51
C ARG A 744 29.24 37.94 -6.63
N HIS A 745 29.65 37.08 -5.70
CA HIS A 745 30.88 36.31 -5.85
C HIS A 745 30.76 35.26 -6.96
N VAL A 746 29.58 34.62 -7.06
CA VAL A 746 29.27 33.61 -8.10
C VAL A 746 28.97 34.29 -9.45
N ALA A 747 28.14 35.33 -9.46
CA ALA A 747 27.79 36.10 -10.66
C ALA A 747 28.23 37.58 -10.54
N PRO A 748 29.52 37.91 -10.79
CA PRO A 748 30.03 39.28 -10.66
C PRO A 748 29.60 40.22 -11.78
N SER A 749 29.08 39.68 -12.89
CA SER A 749 28.63 40.37 -14.11
C SER A 749 27.18 40.86 -14.05
N ASP A 750 26.34 40.29 -13.19
CA ASP A 750 24.91 40.61 -13.17
C ASP A 750 24.63 42.06 -12.71
N THR A 751 23.89 42.79 -13.53
CA THR A 751 23.47 44.18 -13.29
C THR A 751 22.45 44.28 -12.17
N VAL A 752 21.57 43.27 -11.98
CA VAL A 752 20.52 43.27 -10.96
C VAL A 752 21.13 43.11 -9.57
N LEU A 753 22.02 42.14 -9.37
CA LEU A 753 22.83 42.02 -8.15
C LEU A 753 23.67 43.28 -7.89
N MET A 754 24.26 43.90 -8.92
CA MET A 754 25.00 45.15 -8.74
C MET A 754 24.13 46.33 -8.30
N PHE A 755 22.90 46.45 -8.82
CA PHE A 755 21.94 47.48 -8.41
C PHE A 755 21.46 47.26 -6.97
N ASN A 756 21.04 46.05 -6.63
CA ASN A 756 20.53 45.75 -5.28
C ASN A 756 21.62 45.88 -4.21
N VAL A 757 22.87 45.53 -4.53
CA VAL A 757 24.05 45.83 -3.68
C VAL A 757 24.21 47.34 -3.50
N ALA A 758 23.99 48.18 -4.52
CA ALA A 758 24.07 49.63 -4.35
C ALA A 758 22.93 50.18 -3.48
N LEU A 759 21.68 49.73 -3.70
CA LEU A 759 20.49 50.18 -2.99
C LEU A 759 20.48 49.84 -1.49
N VAL A 760 20.85 48.61 -1.11
CA VAL A 760 20.96 48.25 0.33
C VAL A 760 22.04 49.06 1.04
N LEU A 761 23.06 49.49 0.30
CA LEU A 761 24.19 50.25 0.83
C LEU A 761 23.94 51.76 0.91
N GLN A 762 23.11 52.29 0.02
CA GLN A 762 22.54 53.62 0.16
C GLN A 762 21.65 53.66 1.41
N ARG A 763 20.70 52.73 1.57
CA ARG A 763 19.80 52.72 2.75
C ARG A 763 20.52 52.54 4.09
N LEU A 764 21.53 51.66 4.16
CA LEU A 764 22.31 51.47 5.39
C LEU A 764 23.11 52.73 5.74
N ALA A 765 23.68 53.42 4.74
CA ALA A 765 24.29 54.73 4.98
C ALA A 765 23.27 55.80 5.39
N THR A 766 22.06 55.80 4.81
CA THR A 766 21.01 56.78 5.14
C THR A 766 20.42 56.61 6.54
N SER A 767 20.33 55.39 7.12
CA SER A 767 19.95 55.24 8.54
C SER A 767 21.02 55.84 9.43
N VAL A 768 22.25 55.31 9.33
CA VAL A 768 23.44 55.78 10.06
C VAL A 768 23.64 57.29 10.00
N LEU A 769 23.47 57.91 8.83
CA LEU A 769 23.65 59.36 8.69
C LEU A 769 22.49 60.17 9.27
N LYS A 770 21.30 59.59 9.42
CA LYS A 770 20.16 60.23 10.06
C LYS A 770 20.21 60.08 11.58
N ASP A 771 20.71 58.96 12.06
CA ASP A 771 20.73 58.63 13.48
C ASP A 771 21.64 59.62 14.28
N GLU A 772 21.21 59.96 15.49
CA GLU A 772 21.86 60.97 16.35
C GLU A 772 22.87 60.35 17.32
N LYS A 773 22.67 59.05 17.58
CA LYS A 773 23.48 58.16 18.44
C LYS A 773 24.36 57.24 17.58
N SER A 774 25.42 57.84 17.07
CA SER A 774 26.54 57.22 16.35
C SER A 774 27.79 58.05 16.68
N ASN A 775 28.91 57.43 17.06
CA ASN A 775 30.18 58.11 17.31
C ASN A 775 30.86 58.60 16.00
N LEU A 776 32.14 58.32 15.74
CA LEU A 776 32.88 58.73 14.55
C LEU A 776 33.18 57.62 13.49
N LYS A 777 33.23 56.35 13.87
CA LYS A 777 33.62 55.21 13.00
C LYS A 777 32.50 54.61 12.09
N GLU A 778 31.20 54.77 12.39
CA GLU A 778 29.99 54.69 11.53
C GLU A 778 30.25 55.72 10.47
N VAL A 779 30.30 56.98 10.89
CA VAL A 779 29.95 58.10 10.03
C VAL A 779 31.03 58.26 8.96
N LEU A 780 32.30 58.14 9.38
CA LEU A 780 33.44 58.05 8.47
C LEU A 780 33.41 56.86 7.51
N ASN A 781 32.71 55.77 7.83
CA ASN A 781 32.62 54.59 6.97
C ASN A 781 31.33 54.63 6.10
N ALA A 782 30.17 55.03 6.63
CA ALA A 782 28.91 55.15 5.90
C ALA A 782 29.00 56.17 4.74
N VAL A 783 29.69 57.30 4.95
CA VAL A 783 30.11 58.22 3.87
C VAL A 783 30.78 57.46 2.73
N LYS A 784 31.77 56.62 3.06
CA LYS A 784 32.52 55.82 2.09
C LYS A 784 31.70 54.64 1.54
N GLU A 785 30.67 54.15 2.24
CA GLU A 785 29.73 53.18 1.69
C GLU A 785 28.88 53.82 0.60
N LEU A 786 28.32 54.99 0.89
CA LEU A 786 27.51 55.78 -0.02
C LEU A 786 28.30 56.19 -1.28
N GLU A 787 29.58 56.56 -1.14
CA GLU A 787 30.52 56.85 -2.23
C GLU A 787 30.63 55.70 -3.26
N LEU A 788 30.52 54.43 -2.84
CA LEU A 788 30.38 53.33 -3.80
C LEU A 788 28.94 53.00 -4.21
N ALA A 789 27.91 53.37 -3.45
CA ALA A 789 26.55 53.28 -3.97
C ALA A 789 26.46 54.20 -5.19
N HIS A 790 26.89 55.45 -5.04
CA HIS A 790 27.12 56.40 -6.12
C HIS A 790 27.99 55.82 -7.26
N ARG A 791 29.19 55.26 -6.97
CA ARG A 791 30.07 54.66 -8.01
C ARG A 791 29.65 53.28 -8.53
N TYR A 792 28.54 52.72 -8.07
CA TYR A 792 27.85 51.61 -8.72
C TYR A 792 26.67 52.12 -9.56
N PHE A 793 25.83 53.02 -9.05
CA PHE A 793 24.75 53.64 -9.81
C PHE A 793 25.27 54.42 -11.03
N SER A 794 26.36 55.18 -10.89
CA SER A 794 27.02 55.91 -11.99
C SER A 794 27.79 55.01 -12.98
N TYR A 795 27.89 53.71 -12.70
CA TYR A 795 28.37 52.68 -13.62
C TYR A 795 27.19 51.99 -14.31
N LEU A 796 26.15 51.63 -13.55
CA LEU A 796 24.91 51.04 -14.03
C LEU A 796 24.17 51.98 -15.00
N SER A 797 24.17 53.30 -14.77
CA SER A 797 23.59 54.27 -15.72
C SER A 797 24.37 54.40 -17.03
N LYS A 798 25.55 53.78 -17.15
CA LYS A 798 26.40 53.78 -18.36
C LYS A 798 26.56 52.41 -19.03
N VAL A 799 26.42 51.33 -18.27
CA VAL A 799 26.73 49.95 -18.68
C VAL A 799 25.59 48.96 -18.35
N GLY A 800 24.46 49.45 -17.82
CA GLY A 800 23.30 48.63 -17.49
C GLY A 800 22.59 48.06 -18.71
N ASP A 801 22.12 46.82 -18.58
CA ASP A 801 21.26 46.17 -19.56
C ASP A 801 19.84 46.77 -19.51
N LYS A 802 19.44 47.42 -20.62
CA LYS A 802 18.13 48.06 -20.78
C LYS A 802 16.95 47.10 -20.66
N MET A 803 17.14 45.79 -20.90
CA MET A 803 16.04 44.82 -20.90
C MET A 803 15.66 44.33 -19.50
N ARG A 804 16.53 44.55 -18.50
CA ARG A 804 16.31 44.13 -17.10
C ARG A 804 16.23 45.29 -16.11
N PHE A 805 16.68 46.48 -16.50
CA PHE A 805 16.82 47.61 -15.59
C PHE A 805 16.69 48.96 -16.30
N ASP A 806 15.85 49.85 -15.78
CA ASP A 806 15.71 51.21 -16.29
C ASP A 806 16.85 52.12 -15.80
N LEU A 807 17.71 52.50 -16.76
CA LEU A 807 18.85 53.39 -16.57
C LEU A 807 18.47 54.73 -15.92
N ALA A 808 17.24 55.22 -16.11
CA ALA A 808 16.75 56.47 -15.51
C ALA A 808 16.63 56.39 -13.98
N LEU A 809 16.29 55.22 -13.43
CA LEU A 809 16.28 55.03 -11.97
C LEU A 809 17.70 55.04 -11.39
N ALA A 810 18.69 54.37 -12.01
CA ALA A 810 20.07 54.45 -11.54
C ALA A 810 20.65 55.88 -11.66
N ALA A 811 20.29 56.63 -12.70
CA ALA A 811 20.70 58.04 -12.82
C ALA A 811 20.05 58.95 -11.75
N THR A 812 18.90 58.55 -11.19
CA THR A 812 18.21 59.28 -10.13
C THR A 812 18.76 58.90 -8.75
N GLU A 813 18.96 57.61 -8.46
CA GLU A 813 19.62 57.16 -7.23
C GLU A 813 21.09 57.59 -7.15
N ALA A 814 21.77 57.76 -8.29
CA ALA A 814 23.11 58.36 -8.33
C ALA A 814 23.10 59.83 -7.85
N ARG A 815 22.08 60.62 -8.22
CA ARG A 815 21.90 62.00 -7.73
C ARG A 815 21.57 61.99 -6.25
N GLN A 816 20.59 61.19 -5.82
CA GLN A 816 20.23 61.04 -4.41
C GLN A 816 21.43 60.66 -3.52
N CYS A 817 22.34 59.80 -4.00
CA CYS A 817 23.60 59.50 -3.32
C CYS A 817 24.57 60.67 -3.28
N SER A 818 24.64 61.51 -4.32
CA SER A 818 25.45 62.73 -4.32
C SER A 818 24.93 63.76 -3.31
N ASP A 819 23.61 63.91 -3.22
CA ASP A 819 22.97 64.84 -2.29
C ASP A 819 23.19 64.38 -0.84
N LEU A 820 22.99 63.09 -0.56
CA LEU A 820 23.32 62.45 0.71
C LEU A 820 24.81 62.55 1.06
N LEU A 821 25.74 62.49 0.08
CA LEU A 821 27.17 62.68 0.31
C LEU A 821 27.51 64.12 0.73
N SER A 822 26.76 65.11 0.24
CA SER A 822 26.93 66.51 0.70
C SER A 822 26.48 66.68 2.16
N GLN A 823 25.30 66.12 2.50
CA GLN A 823 24.78 66.10 3.86
C GLN A 823 25.71 65.34 4.82
N ALA A 824 26.27 64.21 4.39
CA ALA A 824 27.14 63.39 5.22
C ALA A 824 28.39 64.11 5.75
N GLN A 825 28.87 65.18 5.09
CA GLN A 825 29.98 65.99 5.63
C GLN A 825 29.59 66.77 6.90
N TYR A 826 28.34 67.24 6.99
CA TYR A 826 27.80 67.85 8.20
C TYR A 826 27.74 66.83 9.36
N HIS A 827 27.26 65.61 9.09
CA HIS A 827 27.23 64.55 10.09
C HIS A 827 28.63 64.10 10.53
N VAL A 828 29.63 64.04 9.63
CA VAL A 828 31.04 63.82 10.02
C VAL A 828 31.57 64.94 10.92
N ALA A 829 31.17 66.20 10.67
CA ALA A 829 31.56 67.32 11.52
C ALA A 829 30.86 67.29 12.89
N ARG A 830 29.62 66.79 12.98
CA ARG A 830 28.89 66.52 14.24
C ARG A 830 29.61 65.43 15.05
N ALA A 831 29.78 64.26 14.43
CA ALA A 831 30.44 63.08 15.01
C ALA A 831 31.83 63.37 15.60
N ARG A 832 32.64 64.19 14.91
CA ARG A 832 33.98 64.58 15.40
C ARG A 832 33.93 65.39 16.69
N LYS A 833 32.89 66.22 16.88
CA LYS A 833 32.70 66.99 18.13
C LYS A 833 32.27 66.06 19.27
N GLN A 834 31.37 65.12 18.99
CA GLN A 834 30.94 64.12 19.97
C GLN A 834 32.14 63.27 20.47
N ASP A 835 32.93 62.69 19.57
CA ASP A 835 34.15 61.92 19.93
C ASP A 835 35.26 62.80 20.57
N GLU A 836 35.29 64.12 20.32
CA GLU A 836 36.19 65.06 21.01
C GLU A 836 35.71 65.37 22.44
N GLU A 837 34.41 65.58 22.63
CA GLU A 837 33.74 65.81 23.92
C GLU A 837 33.78 64.56 24.81
N GLU A 838 33.50 63.37 24.26
CA GLU A 838 33.73 62.07 24.90
C GLU A 838 35.19 61.93 25.39
N ARG A 839 36.16 62.26 24.53
CA ARG A 839 37.59 62.16 24.88
C ARG A 839 37.99 63.17 25.96
N GLU A 840 37.40 64.37 25.97
CA GLU A 840 37.55 65.30 27.08
C GLU A 840 36.92 64.80 28.39
N LEU A 841 35.70 64.24 28.34
CA LEU A 841 35.00 63.70 29.51
C LEU A 841 35.78 62.53 30.12
N ARG A 842 36.27 61.61 29.28
CA ARG A 842 37.14 60.49 29.69
C ARG A 842 38.45 61.01 30.31
N ALA A 843 39.09 62.01 29.71
CA ALA A 843 40.31 62.61 30.27
C ALA A 843 40.07 63.32 31.62
N LYS A 844 38.95 64.03 31.79
CA LYS A 844 38.54 64.64 33.07
C LYS A 844 38.32 63.55 34.13
N GLN A 845 37.62 62.48 33.79
CA GLN A 845 37.39 61.34 34.69
C GLN A 845 38.69 60.58 35.06
N GLU A 846 39.66 60.46 34.15
CA GLU A 846 40.99 59.92 34.45
C GLU A 846 41.79 60.84 35.38
N GLN A 847 41.73 62.16 35.19
CA GLN A 847 42.35 63.12 36.10
C GLN A 847 41.76 63.05 37.51
N GLU A 848 40.44 62.92 37.66
CA GLU A 848 39.79 62.71 38.96
C GLU A 848 40.23 61.41 39.63
N LYS A 849 40.30 60.30 38.88
CA LYS A 849 40.81 59.00 39.35
C LYS A 849 42.26 59.10 39.81
N GLU A 850 43.12 59.79 39.06
CA GLU A 850 44.53 59.93 39.41
C GLU A 850 44.75 60.92 40.58
N LEU A 851 43.92 61.97 40.71
CA LEU A 851 43.88 62.83 41.90
C LEU A 851 43.45 62.06 43.16
N LEU A 852 42.46 61.16 43.05
CA LEU A 852 42.05 60.26 44.12
C LEU A 852 43.20 59.31 44.52
N ARG A 853 43.91 58.76 43.52
CA ARG A 853 45.09 57.89 43.70
C ARG A 853 46.26 58.63 44.35
N GLN A 854 46.51 59.89 43.98
CA GLN A 854 47.53 60.73 44.64
C GLN A 854 47.17 61.08 46.08
N LYS A 855 45.89 61.31 46.40
CA LYS A 855 45.43 61.45 47.79
C LYS A 855 45.68 60.18 48.61
N LEU A 856 45.35 59.01 48.04
CA LEU A 856 45.62 57.71 48.66
C LEU A 856 47.11 57.49 48.95
N LEU A 857 47.98 57.80 48.00
CA LEU A 857 49.43 57.71 48.16
C LEU A 857 49.95 58.68 49.23
N LYS A 858 49.50 59.95 49.24
CA LYS A 858 49.89 60.94 50.26
C LYS A 858 49.45 60.54 51.67
N GLU A 859 48.24 60.01 51.84
CA GLU A 859 47.82 59.41 53.12
C GLU A 859 48.73 58.25 53.56
N GLN A 860 49.21 57.44 52.61
CA GLN A 860 50.06 56.28 52.90
C GLN A 860 51.50 56.70 53.23
N GLU A 861 52.02 57.75 52.61
CA GLU A 861 53.29 58.37 52.99
C GLU A 861 53.20 59.09 54.35
N GLU A 862 52.12 59.80 54.63
CA GLU A 862 51.92 60.46 55.92
C GLU A 862 51.85 59.44 57.07
N LYS A 863 51.16 58.31 56.86
CA LYS A 863 51.16 57.19 57.81
C LYS A 863 52.58 56.66 58.08
N ARG A 864 53.41 56.50 57.03
CA ARG A 864 54.84 56.13 57.19
C ARG A 864 55.70 57.20 57.88
N LEU A 865 55.37 58.49 57.72
CA LEU A 865 56.06 59.57 58.42
C LEU A 865 55.70 59.59 59.91
N ARG A 866 54.41 59.42 60.25
CA ARG A 866 53.96 59.28 61.64
C ARG A 866 54.60 58.05 62.33
N GLU A 867 54.71 56.91 61.63
CA GLU A 867 55.47 55.74 62.12
C GLU A 867 56.96 56.06 62.39
N LYS A 868 57.63 56.78 61.48
CA LYS A 868 59.03 57.21 61.68
C LYS A 868 59.18 58.19 62.85
N GLU A 869 58.21 59.08 63.05
CA GLU A 869 58.22 59.99 64.19
C GLU A 869 58.02 59.27 65.52
N GLU A 870 57.11 58.29 65.60
CA GLU A 870 56.98 57.45 66.79
C GLU A 870 58.28 56.67 67.05
N GLN A 871 58.89 56.08 66.01
CA GLN A 871 60.20 55.43 66.14
C GLN A 871 61.28 56.38 66.65
N LYS A 872 61.32 57.64 66.17
CA LYS A 872 62.28 58.65 66.66
C LYS A 872 61.98 59.05 68.12
N LYS A 873 60.72 59.31 68.46
CA LYS A 873 60.28 59.65 69.83
C LYS A 873 60.60 58.50 70.81
N LEU A 874 60.41 57.24 70.39
CA LEU A 874 60.81 56.05 71.15
C LEU A 874 62.32 55.98 71.36
N LEU A 875 63.13 56.31 70.34
CA LEU A 875 64.59 56.34 70.40
C LEU A 875 65.12 57.45 71.32
N GLU A 876 64.48 58.63 71.27
CA GLU A 876 64.79 59.78 72.14
C GLU A 876 64.36 59.52 73.59
N GLN A 877 63.19 58.93 73.81
CA GLN A 877 62.82 58.38 75.12
C GLN A 877 63.84 57.34 75.59
N ARG A 878 64.38 56.49 74.71
CA ARG A 878 65.43 55.52 75.06
C ARG A 878 66.72 56.22 75.53
N ALA A 879 67.13 57.31 74.89
CA ALA A 879 68.26 58.11 75.33
C ALA A 879 67.99 58.80 76.68
N GLN A 880 66.80 59.40 76.85
CA GLN A 880 66.37 59.95 78.14
C GLN A 880 66.26 58.86 79.23
N TYR A 881 65.89 57.63 78.88
CA TYR A 881 65.88 56.50 79.81
C TYR A 881 67.31 56.09 80.19
N VAL A 882 68.31 56.13 79.29
CA VAL A 882 69.72 55.90 79.69
C VAL A 882 70.21 56.97 80.67
N GLU A 883 69.89 58.24 80.44
CA GLU A 883 70.14 59.34 81.38
C GLU A 883 69.43 59.12 82.73
N LYS A 884 68.11 58.88 82.70
CA LYS A 884 67.31 58.57 83.88
C LYS A 884 67.78 57.29 84.58
N THR A 885 68.30 56.29 83.88
CA THR A 885 68.90 55.08 84.46
C THR A 885 70.19 55.38 85.19
N LYS A 886 71.00 56.38 84.79
CA LYS A 886 72.12 56.83 85.64
C LYS A 886 71.62 57.46 86.93
N ASN A 887 70.61 58.34 86.88
CA ASN A 887 70.01 58.94 88.07
C ASN A 887 69.23 57.94 88.95
N ILE A 888 68.65 56.90 88.35
CA ILE A 888 67.96 55.81 89.08
C ILE A 888 69.00 54.84 89.67
N LEU A 889 70.11 54.55 89.00
CA LEU A 889 71.22 53.79 89.58
C LEU A 889 71.87 54.52 90.78
N MET A 890 71.75 55.85 90.84
CA MET A 890 72.10 56.66 92.01
C MET A 890 71.06 56.58 93.14
N PHE A 891 69.80 56.16 92.90
CA PHE A 891 68.73 56.23 93.91
C PHE A 891 67.56 55.23 93.84
N THR A 892 67.74 54.02 93.32
CA THR A 892 67.06 52.78 93.79
C THR A 892 67.95 51.54 93.51
N GLY A 893 68.04 50.54 94.39
CA GLY A 893 67.37 50.40 95.68
C GLY A 893 65.90 50.01 95.58
N GLU A 894 65.59 48.93 94.84
CA GLU A 894 64.27 48.28 94.70
C GLU A 894 63.20 49.14 93.95
N THR A 895 62.26 48.64 93.13
CA THR A 895 61.99 47.32 92.54
C THR A 895 61.12 47.50 91.27
N GLU A 896 60.96 46.46 90.45
CA GLU A 896 59.84 46.14 89.50
C GLU A 896 59.19 47.28 88.66
N ALA A 897 59.14 47.27 87.31
CA ALA A 897 58.70 46.28 86.31
C ALA A 897 57.15 46.06 86.21
N THR A 898 56.49 46.59 85.16
CA THR A 898 55.20 46.15 84.50
C THR A 898 54.71 47.22 83.49
N LYS A 899 53.58 47.12 82.77
CA LYS A 899 53.17 46.22 81.64
C LYS A 899 51.88 46.75 80.93
N GLU A 900 51.49 46.18 79.77
CA GLU A 900 50.13 46.25 79.12
C GLU A 900 49.66 47.61 78.47
N LYS A 901 48.50 47.77 77.73
CA LYS A 901 47.95 47.12 76.48
C LYS A 901 46.57 47.72 76.01
N LYS A 902 46.13 47.49 74.75
CA LYS A 902 44.71 47.58 74.17
C LYS A 902 44.07 49.00 73.95
N ARG A 903 42.91 49.28 73.28
CA ARG A 903 42.08 48.78 72.10
C ARG A 903 40.83 49.73 71.82
N GLY A 904 40.38 49.93 70.55
CA GLY A 904 38.98 50.29 70.10
C GLY A 904 38.49 51.78 70.14
N GLY A 905 37.36 52.24 69.53
CA GLY A 905 36.50 51.75 68.41
C GLY A 905 34.97 52.18 68.36
N GLY A 906 34.47 52.90 67.33
CA GLY A 906 33.01 53.21 67.03
C GLY A 906 32.73 54.62 66.41
N GLY A 907 31.56 55.07 65.87
CA GLY A 907 30.28 54.47 65.38
C GLY A 907 29.04 55.46 65.33
N GLY A 908 28.19 55.53 64.27
CA GLY A 908 26.94 56.38 64.24
C GLY A 908 26.10 56.49 62.90
N ARG A 909 24.81 56.94 62.93
CA ARG A 909 23.85 56.99 61.76
C ARG A 909 22.53 57.82 61.95
N ARG A 910 22.02 58.55 60.93
CA ARG A 910 20.61 59.10 60.69
C ARG A 910 20.58 60.05 59.44
N SER A 911 19.47 60.62 58.89
CA SER A 911 18.09 60.16 58.51
C SER A 911 17.22 61.28 57.82
N LYS A 912 16.10 60.92 57.12
CA LYS A 912 14.84 61.70 56.81
C LYS A 912 14.57 62.35 55.40
N LYS A 913 13.72 61.67 54.60
CA LYS A 913 12.60 62.07 53.67
C LYS A 913 12.67 63.28 52.66
N GLY A 914 12.29 63.00 51.39
CA GLY A 914 11.80 63.94 50.35
C GLY A 914 12.85 64.40 49.31
N GLY A 915 12.54 64.63 48.02
CA GLY A 915 11.32 64.35 47.24
C GLY A 915 11.31 65.06 45.86
N GLU A 916 10.89 64.34 44.81
CA GLU A 916 10.69 64.81 43.40
C GLU A 916 11.92 65.37 42.62
N PHE A 917 11.67 65.59 41.32
CA PHE A 917 12.50 66.17 40.25
C PHE A 917 13.69 65.36 39.64
N ASP A 918 13.44 64.98 38.39
CA ASP A 918 14.26 65.17 37.18
C ASP A 918 15.49 64.31 36.80
N GLU A 919 15.31 63.70 35.62
CA GLU A 919 16.03 63.97 34.36
C GLU A 919 17.58 63.76 34.38
N PHE A 920 18.09 62.57 34.00
CA PHE A 920 18.37 62.10 32.62
C PHE A 920 19.88 62.24 32.30
N VAL A 921 20.30 62.04 31.04
CA VAL A 921 21.70 62.17 30.55
C VAL A 921 22.58 61.03 31.14
N ASN A 922 22.68 59.82 30.55
CA ASN A 922 23.24 59.47 29.22
C ASN A 922 24.49 60.31 28.93
N ASP A 923 25.71 59.81 28.79
CA ASP A 923 26.20 58.74 27.90
C ASP A 923 27.59 58.29 28.47
N ASP A 924 28.48 57.47 27.88
CA ASP A 924 28.74 57.09 26.49
C ASP A 924 28.12 55.73 26.10
N THR A 925 27.15 55.78 25.19
CA THR A 925 26.73 54.64 24.36
C THR A 925 27.60 54.60 23.09
N ASP A 926 27.10 53.98 22.03
CA ASP A 926 27.47 54.16 20.62
C ASP A 926 28.88 53.59 20.32
N ASP A 927 28.99 52.34 19.85
CA ASP A 927 28.67 51.87 18.47
C ASP A 927 29.21 52.79 17.39
N ASP A 928 29.82 52.20 16.34
CA ASP A 928 30.09 52.89 15.08
C ASP A 928 30.64 51.98 13.93
N LEU A 929 29.72 51.25 13.32
CA LEU A 929 29.76 50.48 12.06
C LEU A 929 29.23 51.33 10.88
N PRO A 930 29.92 51.46 9.73
CA PRO A 930 30.06 50.24 8.97
C PRO A 930 31.37 50.20 8.17
N ILE A 931 31.27 50.11 6.86
CA ILE A 931 32.24 49.49 5.96
C ILE A 931 32.85 50.54 5.00
N SER A 932 33.95 50.23 4.30
CA SER A 932 34.12 50.72 2.93
C SER A 932 34.96 49.77 2.09
N LYS A 933 34.74 49.58 0.77
CA LYS A 933 34.13 50.43 -0.30
C LYS A 933 35.07 51.48 -0.96
N LYS A 934 36.28 50.99 -1.27
CA LYS A 934 36.96 51.00 -2.60
C LYS A 934 37.56 52.29 -3.25
N LYS A 935 38.61 51.95 -4.04
CA LYS A 935 39.00 52.48 -5.38
C LYS A 935 39.73 53.83 -5.43
N LYS A 936 41.07 53.70 -5.60
CA LYS A 936 41.92 54.15 -6.73
C LYS A 936 41.81 55.65 -7.13
N ARG A 937 42.90 56.39 -7.40
CA ARG A 937 44.24 55.98 -7.91
C ARG A 937 45.27 57.14 -7.77
N ARG A 938 46.59 56.82 -7.94
CA ARG A 938 47.76 57.62 -8.45
C ARG A 938 47.58 59.14 -8.69
N LYS A 939 48.56 60.03 -8.48
CA LYS A 939 50.06 59.98 -8.51
C LYS A 939 50.66 60.76 -7.31
N GLY A 940 51.97 60.83 -7.01
CA GLY A 940 53.19 60.19 -7.54
C GLY A 940 54.36 61.18 -7.73
N SER A 941 55.63 60.70 -7.64
CA SER A 941 56.93 61.42 -7.76
C SER A 941 57.19 62.55 -6.73
N GLY A 942 58.41 62.79 -6.23
CA GLY A 942 59.72 62.14 -6.39
C GLY A 942 60.72 62.76 -5.38
N SER A 943 62.03 62.48 -5.29
CA SER A 943 62.94 61.38 -5.71
C SER A 943 64.31 61.97 -6.06
N GLU A 944 65.36 61.65 -5.30
CA GLU A 944 66.81 61.75 -5.61
C GLU A 944 67.48 60.78 -4.59
N GLN A 945 68.09 59.66 -4.99
CA GLN A 945 69.42 59.46 -5.64
C GLN A 945 70.59 59.67 -4.65
N GLU A 946 71.63 58.82 -4.54
CA GLU A 946 72.08 57.58 -5.23
C GLU A 946 73.04 56.81 -4.26
N GLY A 947 73.43 55.54 -4.43
CA GLY A 947 73.11 54.49 -5.42
C GLY A 947 73.89 53.18 -5.11
N GLU A 948 73.44 52.03 -5.67
CA GLU A 948 74.17 50.74 -5.91
C GLU A 948 74.83 49.98 -4.70
N GLU A 949 74.94 48.63 -4.65
CA GLU A 949 74.65 47.57 -5.63
C GLU A 949 74.19 46.23 -4.96
N ASP A 950 73.23 45.56 -5.60
CA ASP A 950 72.76 44.14 -5.65
C ASP A 950 72.40 43.15 -4.48
N GLU A 951 71.48 42.25 -4.86
CA GLU A 951 70.98 40.94 -4.37
C GLU A 951 70.82 40.55 -2.86
N GLY A 952 69.56 40.29 -2.47
CA GLY A 952 69.16 38.87 -2.25
C GLY A 952 68.76 38.33 -0.85
N GLY A 953 67.46 38.37 -0.51
CA GLY A 953 66.79 37.27 0.24
C GLY A 953 66.60 37.38 1.77
N GLU A 954 65.38 37.15 2.25
CA GLU A 954 64.93 37.51 3.61
C GLU A 954 64.96 36.43 4.73
N ARG A 955 64.63 36.87 5.94
CA ARG A 955 64.65 36.22 7.27
C ARG A 955 63.25 36.39 7.93
N LYS A 956 62.74 35.74 9.00
CA LYS A 956 63.14 34.73 10.02
C LYS A 956 61.80 34.20 10.66
N LYS A 957 61.65 32.98 11.22
CA LYS A 957 61.97 32.49 12.61
C LYS A 957 61.38 33.38 13.76
N LYS A 958 60.87 32.91 14.93
CA LYS A 958 60.78 31.54 15.56
C LYS A 958 59.94 31.49 16.89
N LYS A 959 59.20 30.37 17.12
CA LYS A 959 59.15 29.41 18.28
C LYS A 959 59.32 29.80 19.79
N ARG A 960 58.39 29.27 20.64
CA ARG A 960 58.52 28.37 21.88
C ARG A 960 59.39 28.81 23.10
N ARG A 961 59.37 28.23 24.34
CA ARG A 961 58.72 27.05 25.04
C ARG A 961 58.29 27.48 26.50
N ARG A 962 58.24 26.75 27.66
CA ARG A 962 58.67 25.42 28.19
C ARG A 962 57.55 24.70 29.02
N TYR A 963 57.74 24.30 30.30
CA TYR A 963 56.89 23.36 31.10
C TYR A 963 57.39 23.13 32.56
N TYR A 964 56.54 22.72 33.54
CA TYR A 964 56.73 21.64 34.58
C TYR A 964 55.55 21.47 35.61
N GLN A 965 55.53 20.33 36.35
CA GLN A 965 54.48 19.61 37.18
C GLN A 965 54.01 20.29 38.52
N CYS A 966 53.03 19.86 39.38
CA CYS A 966 51.92 18.84 39.56
C CYS A 966 51.04 19.27 40.82
N PRO A 967 50.15 18.51 41.57
CA PRO A 967 49.59 17.13 41.52
C PRO A 967 48.01 17.01 41.69
N LYS A 968 47.48 16.41 42.79
CA LYS A 968 46.07 16.01 43.20
C LYS A 968 46.02 15.76 44.76
N PRO A 969 44.99 15.23 45.52
CA PRO A 969 43.63 14.66 45.21
C PRO A 969 42.41 14.94 46.19
N GLU A 970 41.21 14.43 45.81
CA GLU A 970 40.02 13.86 46.54
C GLU A 970 39.25 14.39 47.81
N ARG A 971 37.89 14.18 47.77
CA ARG A 971 36.83 13.95 48.82
C ARG A 971 35.95 15.12 49.40
N LEU A 972 34.87 14.72 50.12
CA LEU A 972 33.55 15.39 50.28
C LEU A 972 33.17 15.77 51.78
N PRO A 973 31.90 15.77 52.29
CA PRO A 973 31.07 16.94 52.72
C PRO A 973 30.61 16.86 54.23
N PRO A 974 29.41 17.31 54.76
CA PRO A 974 28.30 18.20 54.30
C PRO A 974 27.60 19.17 55.34
N SER A 975 26.74 20.08 54.82
CA SER A 975 25.39 20.49 55.36
C SER A 975 25.10 21.56 56.47
N MET A 976 23.89 22.17 56.34
CA MET A 976 22.91 22.68 57.35
C MET A 976 22.86 24.15 57.87
N LYS A 977 21.73 24.84 57.54
CA LYS A 977 20.88 25.79 58.33
C LYS A 977 21.50 27.12 58.86
N GLY A 978 20.81 28.29 58.92
CA GLY A 978 19.46 28.74 58.49
C GLY A 978 18.88 29.88 59.39
N LYS A 979 17.71 30.48 59.05
CA LYS A 979 16.81 31.34 59.91
C LYS A 979 17.31 32.82 60.20
N ILE A 980 16.52 33.90 60.44
CA ILE A 980 15.03 34.17 60.49
C ILE A 980 14.62 35.69 60.60
N LYS A 981 13.38 36.07 60.18
CA LYS A 981 12.50 37.24 60.56
C LYS A 981 12.91 38.73 60.30
N SER A 982 12.01 39.75 60.24
CA SER A 982 10.58 39.85 59.81
C SER A 982 9.94 41.26 59.94
N LYS A 983 8.97 41.60 59.04
CA LYS A 983 7.80 42.51 59.22
C LYS A 983 8.08 44.04 59.34
N ALA A 984 7.16 44.97 59.01
CA ALA A 984 5.69 44.92 59.12
C ALA A 984 4.83 45.35 57.88
N ILE A 985 3.96 46.38 58.00
CA ILE A 985 2.70 46.66 57.24
C ILE A 985 2.47 48.23 57.27
N ILE A 986 1.52 48.98 56.65
CA ILE A 986 0.16 48.81 56.07
C ILE A 986 -0.13 49.92 55.00
N SER A 987 -1.11 49.68 54.10
CA SER A 987 -1.99 50.66 53.37
C SER A 987 -1.38 51.56 52.26
N SER A 988 -2.02 51.81 51.12
CA SER A 988 -3.20 51.25 50.38
C SER A 988 -3.22 51.91 48.97
N SER A 989 -3.84 51.43 47.88
CA SER A 989 -4.90 50.41 47.63
C SER A 989 -4.86 49.90 46.16
N ASP A 990 -5.27 48.63 45.95
CA ASP A 990 -6.02 48.05 44.80
C ASP A 990 -5.43 48.10 43.34
N ASP A 991 -5.44 47.04 42.50
CA ASP A 991 -5.83 45.62 42.68
C ASP A 991 -5.13 44.64 41.68
N SER A 992 -5.19 43.34 42.01
CA SER A 992 -4.75 42.04 41.41
C SER A 992 -4.67 41.87 39.86
N SER A 993 -3.92 40.93 39.23
CA SER A 993 -3.32 39.64 39.68
C SER A 993 -2.04 39.21 38.89
N ASP A 994 -1.27 38.26 39.43
CA ASP A 994 -0.01 37.67 38.91
C ASP A 994 -0.17 36.80 37.62
N GLU A 995 0.81 36.59 36.73
CA GLU A 995 2.23 36.14 36.83
C GLU A 995 2.42 34.67 37.28
N ASP A 996 3.12 33.87 36.47
CA ASP A 996 4.17 32.95 36.96
C ASP A 996 5.06 32.38 35.83
N LYS A 997 6.33 32.11 36.17
CA LYS A 997 7.31 31.31 35.42
C LYS A 997 8.23 30.62 36.42
N LEU A 998 8.37 29.29 36.35
CA LEU A 998 9.69 28.64 36.24
C LEU A 998 9.59 27.12 36.01
N LYS A 999 10.74 26.52 35.71
CA LYS A 999 10.95 25.07 35.55
C LYS A 999 11.35 24.44 36.87
N ILE A 1000 11.10 23.13 37.04
CA ILE A 1000 11.96 22.20 37.78
C ILE A 1000 11.91 20.83 37.07
N ALA A 1001 12.84 19.94 37.39
CA ALA A 1001 13.13 18.73 36.63
C ALA A 1001 12.87 17.44 37.43
N ASP A 1002 12.53 16.38 36.67
CA ASP A 1002 12.96 14.98 36.80
C ASP A 1002 12.69 14.15 38.08
N GLU A 1003 12.85 12.83 37.91
CA GLU A 1003 12.68 11.72 38.88
C GLU A 1003 11.24 11.51 39.41
N GLY A 1004 10.77 10.27 39.63
CA GLY A 1004 11.34 8.95 39.35
C GLY A 1004 10.49 7.82 39.96
N GLU A 1005 10.47 6.63 39.33
CA GLU A 1005 10.05 5.29 39.82
C GLU A 1005 8.77 5.16 40.71
N ALA A 1006 7.70 4.51 40.22
CA ALA A 1006 7.40 3.07 40.35
C ALA A 1006 7.13 2.55 41.79
N GLY A 1007 6.06 1.77 42.07
CA GLY A 1007 4.89 1.40 41.25
C GLY A 1007 4.03 0.28 41.86
N SER A 1008 2.76 0.17 41.42
CA SER A 1008 1.76 -0.91 41.73
C SER A 1008 1.22 -1.00 43.18
N PRO A 1009 0.11 -1.74 43.46
CA PRO A 1009 -0.83 -2.46 42.57
C PRO A 1009 -2.36 -2.18 42.75
N ARG A 1010 -3.08 -2.25 41.62
CA ARG A 1010 -4.48 -2.70 41.38
C ARG A 1010 -5.56 -2.75 42.51
N ARG A 1011 -6.62 -1.91 42.38
CA ARG A 1011 -8.10 -2.20 42.49
C ARG A 1011 -8.70 -2.73 43.85
N PRO A 1012 -10.05 -2.72 44.08
CA PRO A 1012 -11.18 -2.12 43.36
C PRO A 1012 -12.02 -1.08 44.21
N PRO A 1013 -13.36 -1.16 44.51
CA PRO A 1013 -14.31 -0.20 43.90
C PRO A 1013 -15.44 0.43 44.80
N ARG A 1014 -16.31 1.24 44.17
CA ARG A 1014 -17.75 1.55 44.44
C ARG A 1014 -18.21 2.68 45.42
N LYS A 1015 -18.93 3.65 44.80
CA LYS A 1015 -20.32 4.15 45.08
C LYS A 1015 -20.68 5.21 46.17
N ARG A 1016 -21.54 6.15 45.70
CA ARG A 1016 -22.67 6.91 46.34
C ARG A 1016 -22.33 8.15 47.20
N ARG A 1017 -22.79 9.37 46.83
CA ARG A 1017 -24.14 10.04 46.97
C ARG A 1017 -24.45 10.47 48.43
N PRO A 1018 -25.12 11.63 48.68
CA PRO A 1018 -26.51 11.91 48.23
C PRO A 1018 -26.78 13.35 47.67
N SER A 1019 -27.83 13.56 46.85
CA SER A 1019 -29.13 14.28 47.09
C SER A 1019 -29.06 15.83 47.16
N GLY A 1020 -29.99 16.64 46.62
CA GLY A 1020 -31.23 16.49 45.81
C GLY A 1020 -31.44 17.82 45.02
N SER A 1021 -32.52 18.16 44.32
CA SER A 1021 -33.90 17.63 44.12
C SER A 1021 -34.40 18.16 42.74
N GLU A 1022 -34.95 17.35 41.82
CA GLU A 1022 -36.41 17.12 41.55
C GLU A 1022 -37.15 18.35 40.96
N GLN A 1023 -38.10 18.27 40.02
CA GLN A 1023 -38.94 17.21 39.36
C GLN A 1023 -39.44 17.84 38.00
N SER A 1024 -40.05 17.22 36.98
CA SER A 1024 -40.25 15.85 36.43
C SER A 1024 -41.23 15.95 35.21
N ASP A 1025 -41.38 15.09 34.20
CA ASP A 1025 -40.61 14.01 33.55
C ASP A 1025 -41.43 13.56 32.27
N ASN A 1026 -41.21 12.36 31.72
CA ASN A 1026 -42.04 11.58 30.75
C ASN A 1026 -42.05 11.90 29.22
N GLU A 1027 -41.23 11.14 28.47
CA GLU A 1027 -41.63 10.05 27.55
C GLU A 1027 -42.98 10.12 26.78
N SER A 1028 -43.19 9.76 25.50
CA SER A 1028 -42.42 9.12 24.41
C SER A 1028 -43.40 8.75 23.24
N VAL A 1029 -42.89 8.19 22.14
CA VAL A 1029 -43.59 7.32 21.13
C VAL A 1029 -44.62 7.90 20.10
N GLN A 1030 -44.19 7.86 18.83
CA GLN A 1030 -44.91 7.61 17.54
C GLN A 1030 -46.11 8.44 17.00
N SER A 1031 -45.91 8.87 15.74
CA SER A 1031 -46.87 8.92 14.61
C SER A 1031 -47.89 10.07 14.51
N GLY A 1032 -48.26 10.43 13.26
CA GLY A 1032 -49.37 11.34 12.94
C GLY A 1032 -49.11 12.35 11.82
N ARG A 1033 -49.93 12.32 10.75
CA ARG A 1033 -50.28 13.51 9.95
C ARG A 1033 -51.43 14.24 10.71
N SER A 1034 -51.82 15.51 10.52
CA SER A 1034 -51.77 16.37 9.32
C SER A 1034 -51.96 17.87 9.66
N ARG A 1035 -51.53 18.75 8.73
CA ARG A 1035 -51.98 20.12 8.35
C ARG A 1035 -53.00 20.96 9.19
N SER A 1036 -52.86 22.30 8.97
CA SER A 1036 -53.79 23.44 9.24
C SER A 1036 -53.74 24.09 10.63
N GLY A 1037 -53.96 25.42 10.79
CA GLY A 1037 -54.02 26.50 9.79
C GLY A 1037 -54.71 27.81 10.25
N GLY A 1038 -54.12 28.99 9.95
CA GLY A 1038 -54.65 30.34 10.27
C GLY A 1038 -54.38 30.84 11.70
N SER A 1039 -54.38 32.13 12.04
CA SER A 1039 -54.32 33.42 11.28
C SER A 1039 -53.68 34.50 12.21
N ASP A 1040 -53.31 35.74 11.85
CA ASP A 1040 -54.10 36.87 11.31
C ASP A 1040 -53.23 37.99 10.62
N MET A 1041 -53.93 39.00 10.09
CA MET A 1041 -53.56 40.23 9.34
C MET A 1041 -52.36 41.07 9.85
N ASP A 1042 -51.76 42.01 9.09
CA ASP A 1042 -52.19 42.78 7.87
C ASP A 1042 -50.93 43.09 6.97
N SER A 1043 -50.85 43.87 5.87
CA SER A 1043 -51.74 44.89 5.27
C SER A 1043 -51.62 45.07 3.73
N ARG A 1044 -51.50 46.31 3.23
CA ARG A 1044 -51.85 46.84 1.88
C ARG A 1044 -51.09 48.16 1.58
N PRO A 1045 -51.22 48.86 0.42
CA PRO A 1045 -52.08 48.63 -0.77
C PRO A 1045 -51.43 48.78 -2.18
N ALA A 1046 -52.07 48.21 -3.22
CA ALA A 1046 -52.30 48.81 -4.57
C ALA A 1046 -53.21 47.90 -5.45
N SER A 1047 -53.93 48.47 -6.42
CA SER A 1047 -54.97 47.85 -7.28
C SER A 1047 -55.11 48.65 -8.61
N PRO A 1048 -56.09 48.46 -9.55
CA PRO A 1048 -57.18 47.45 -9.68
C PRO A 1048 -57.48 46.91 -11.14
N SER A 1049 -58.44 45.95 -11.24
CA SER A 1049 -59.53 45.73 -12.26
C SER A 1049 -59.34 45.94 -13.80
N ALA A 1050 -60.14 45.39 -14.74
CA ALA A 1050 -61.52 44.87 -14.71
C ALA A 1050 -61.83 43.76 -15.78
N GLU A 1051 -63.12 43.52 -16.10
CA GLU A 1051 -63.69 42.32 -16.75
C GLU A 1051 -64.28 42.56 -18.18
N SER A 1052 -64.77 41.48 -18.84
CA SER A 1052 -65.94 41.34 -19.76
C SER A 1052 -65.72 40.66 -21.14
N ASP A 1053 -66.79 40.11 -21.71
CA ASP A 1053 -66.85 39.08 -22.78
C ASP A 1053 -67.42 39.55 -24.15
N HIS A 1054 -67.42 38.62 -25.13
CA HIS A 1054 -68.16 38.53 -26.42
C HIS A 1054 -67.57 39.11 -27.74
N ASP A 1055 -67.46 38.19 -28.74
CA ASP A 1055 -67.81 38.28 -30.19
C ASP A 1055 -67.27 39.40 -31.13
N SER A 1056 -66.97 39.17 -32.43
CA SER A 1056 -66.92 37.93 -33.27
C SER A 1056 -66.24 38.13 -34.65
N GLU A 1057 -66.06 37.02 -35.40
CA GLU A 1057 -65.93 36.84 -36.87
C GLU A 1057 -64.61 37.02 -37.68
N ARG A 1058 -64.34 35.95 -38.49
CA ARG A 1058 -63.67 35.79 -39.82
C ARG A 1058 -62.13 35.86 -39.98
N GLY A 1059 -61.58 34.84 -40.70
CA GLY A 1059 -60.14 34.77 -41.05
C GLY A 1059 -59.59 33.60 -41.91
N SER A 1060 -60.42 32.81 -42.62
CA SER A 1060 -60.06 31.91 -43.77
C SER A 1060 -58.97 30.80 -43.65
N ASP A 1061 -59.44 29.54 -43.78
CA ASP A 1061 -59.00 28.48 -44.73
C ASP A 1061 -58.01 27.34 -44.35
N ASN A 1062 -58.53 26.10 -44.51
CA ASN A 1062 -57.91 24.79 -44.85
C ASN A 1062 -56.88 24.17 -43.88
N GLU A 1063 -57.04 22.96 -43.31
CA GLU A 1063 -57.79 21.72 -43.65
C GLU A 1063 -57.34 21.00 -44.94
N GLY A 1064 -57.41 19.66 -45.07
CA GLY A 1064 -57.89 18.62 -44.14
C GLY A 1064 -57.62 17.21 -44.69
N SER A 1065 -58.00 16.14 -43.98
CA SER A 1065 -57.58 14.76 -44.30
C SER A 1065 -58.71 13.76 -44.63
N GLY A 1066 -58.69 13.24 -45.88
CA GLY A 1066 -59.03 11.85 -46.21
C GLY A 1066 -60.48 11.49 -46.57
N GLN A 1067 -60.64 10.72 -47.66
CA GLN A 1067 -61.69 9.73 -47.94
C GLN A 1067 -61.44 9.04 -49.31
N GLY A 1068 -62.13 7.92 -49.61
CA GLY A 1068 -62.36 7.46 -50.99
C GLY A 1068 -61.74 6.11 -51.39
N SER A 1069 -62.59 5.11 -51.58
CA SER A 1069 -62.30 3.75 -52.10
C SER A 1069 -62.40 3.63 -53.64
N GLY A 1070 -61.72 2.65 -54.26
CA GLY A 1070 -62.26 2.02 -55.49
C GLY A 1070 -61.28 1.44 -56.54
N ASN A 1071 -61.07 0.11 -56.50
CA ASN A 1071 -60.84 -0.87 -57.59
C ASN A 1071 -59.79 -0.72 -58.74
N GLU A 1072 -59.21 -1.90 -59.04
CA GLU A 1072 -58.94 -2.54 -60.35
C GLU A 1072 -57.58 -2.42 -61.11
N SER A 1073 -57.26 -3.54 -61.77
CA SER A 1073 -56.20 -3.83 -62.78
C SER A 1073 -54.70 -3.88 -62.39
N GLU A 1074 -54.25 -5.10 -62.05
CA GLU A 1074 -53.06 -5.74 -62.66
C GLU A 1074 -53.37 -6.17 -64.13
N PRO A 1075 -52.44 -6.70 -65.00
CA PRO A 1075 -51.16 -7.37 -64.71
C PRO A 1075 -49.98 -7.11 -65.70
N GLU A 1076 -48.94 -7.97 -65.62
CA GLU A 1076 -47.88 -8.26 -66.61
C GLU A 1076 -46.83 -7.14 -66.93
N GLY A 1077 -45.58 -7.46 -67.31
CA GLY A 1077 -44.92 -8.77 -67.39
C GLY A 1077 -43.46 -8.72 -67.93
N SER A 1078 -42.65 -9.72 -67.55
CA SER A 1078 -41.49 -10.31 -68.27
C SER A 1078 -40.36 -9.47 -68.95
N ASN A 1079 -39.11 -9.80 -68.58
CA ASN A 1079 -37.98 -10.19 -69.45
C ASN A 1079 -37.13 -9.18 -70.28
N ASN A 1080 -35.80 -9.41 -70.17
CA ASN A 1080 -34.76 -9.40 -71.23
C ASN A 1080 -34.41 -8.05 -71.92
N GLU A 1081 -33.23 -7.82 -72.53
CA GLU A 1081 -31.95 -8.56 -72.71
C GLU A 1081 -30.85 -7.46 -72.83
N ALA A 1082 -29.69 -7.51 -72.15
CA ALA A 1082 -28.48 -8.32 -72.37
C ALA A 1082 -27.45 -7.72 -73.36
N SER A 1083 -26.24 -8.31 -73.39
CA SER A 1083 -25.09 -8.03 -74.30
C SER A 1083 -24.27 -6.74 -73.98
N ASP A 1084 -22.93 -6.74 -74.06
CA ASP A 1084 -21.97 -7.86 -74.20
C ASP A 1084 -20.54 -7.50 -73.73
N ARG A 1085 -19.73 -8.55 -73.44
CA ARG A 1085 -18.25 -8.62 -73.31
C ARG A 1085 -17.53 -7.76 -72.24
N GLY A 1086 -16.56 -8.31 -71.50
CA GLY A 1086 -16.12 -9.72 -71.44
C GLY A 1086 -14.71 -9.92 -70.87
N SER A 1087 -14.47 -11.14 -70.35
CA SER A 1087 -13.20 -11.89 -70.21
C SER A 1087 -11.96 -11.22 -69.55
N GLU A 1088 -11.18 -11.91 -68.70
CA GLU A 1088 -11.26 -13.30 -68.20
C GLU A 1088 -10.44 -13.49 -66.92
N HIS A 1089 -10.80 -14.55 -66.17
CA HIS A 1089 -10.11 -15.31 -65.09
C HIS A 1089 -9.01 -14.67 -64.20
N GLY A 1090 -8.91 -15.00 -62.91
CA GLY A 1090 -9.78 -15.85 -62.07
C GLY A 1090 -9.02 -16.83 -61.17
N SER A 1091 -9.59 -17.06 -59.98
CA SER A 1091 -9.60 -18.30 -59.17
C SER A 1091 -8.30 -18.93 -58.63
N ASP A 1092 -8.26 -19.50 -57.41
CA ASP A 1092 -9.14 -19.38 -56.22
C ASP A 1092 -8.48 -20.11 -55.01
N ASP A 1093 -9.14 -20.07 -53.85
CA ASP A 1093 -9.17 -21.07 -52.76
C ASP A 1093 -7.88 -21.48 -52.00
N SER A 1094 -7.79 -20.91 -50.79
CA SER A 1094 -7.76 -21.59 -49.47
C SER A 1094 -7.21 -23.03 -49.32
N ASP A 1095 -6.31 -23.19 -48.34
CA ASP A 1095 -6.69 -23.50 -46.95
C ASP A 1095 -5.86 -22.63 -45.97
#